data_AF-A0A369TDI4-F1
#
_entry.id   AF-A0A369TDI4-F1
#
_cell.length_a   1.000
_cell.length_b   1.000
_cell.length_c   1.000
_cell.angle_alpha   90.00
_cell.angle_beta   90.00
_cell.angle_gamma   90.00
#
_symmetry.space_group_name_H-M   'P 1'
#
loop_
_entity.id
_entity.type
_entity.pdbx_description
1 polymer ?
#
loop_
_entity_poly.entity_id
_entity_poly.type
_entity_poly.pdbx_seq_one_letter_code
_entity_poly.pdbx_strand_id
1 'polypeptide(L)'
;MTADGNGGQDREIDSLLRSEGARLDAAGVRDLVAGVVAAPTPTVNGDAWMRLVADAPTDTLRQRLRALRQEAEAGADGGLCEGKAASGERIELLRAELARCGLDGFVVPRADAHQGESVPPHAQRLAWLTGFTGSAGLAVVMRDTAAVFVDGRYTIQVREEVDTGLFTPRHVTEEPPSDWIAENLGEGGKLGYDPWLHTPEGLASLRAAAERAGGSAVAIEGNPIDAVWNNRPAEPVSPAVPHDLAYAGEPARDKQVAVAEAVRRRDADAAVLTLPDSIAWLLNVRGGDVAHTPLVLSFAIIDADGQVDWFVDPRKLTGELRDTLGETVRLRRPDELGPALDALAAAGQRVMADPASAPSWVFDRLENAAAEPVRGEDPVQRPKARKNTAELEGSRAAHRRDGAAMSRFLAWLSREAPARAERGEPVTEIEAAEALAALRRGLDLFRDLSFETISGAGPHGALPHYRVSEASNRALNAGELYLVDSGAQYLDGTTDITRTIAVGTPTPEMQAHYTRVLKGHIALATARFPKGTTGSQIDTLARAPMWQAGLDYDHGTGHGVGSYLGVHEGPQRISKVPNRVPLEPGMICSNEPGYYREGAYGIRIENLVAVREDVREGSDEREMLAFETLTLAPFCRALIDTALLDAAELAWIDAYHARVAETLTPLLDDQTAVWVRAETAPLAGAVGTPA
;
A
#
# COMPACT_ATOMS: atom_id res chain seq x y z
N MET A 1 -26.62 17.49 -31.66
CA MET A 1 -25.88 17.38 -32.94
C MET A 1 -24.57 16.61 -32.71
N THR A 2 -24.63 15.34 -32.30
CA THR A 2 -23.42 14.57 -31.91
C THR A 2 -23.40 13.12 -32.42
N ALA A 3 -24.38 12.68 -33.21
CA ALA A 3 -24.39 11.31 -33.74
C ALA A 3 -23.53 11.13 -35.02
N ASP A 4 -23.41 12.16 -35.88
CA ASP A 4 -22.67 12.05 -37.15
C ASP A 4 -21.15 12.21 -37.03
N GLY A 5 -20.64 12.74 -35.90
CA GLY A 5 -19.21 12.95 -35.66
C GLY A 5 -18.44 11.67 -35.32
N ASN A 6 -19.01 10.81 -34.46
CA ASN A 6 -18.36 9.56 -34.05
C ASN A 6 -18.34 8.51 -35.17
N GLY A 7 -19.36 8.46 -36.03
CA GLY A 7 -19.43 7.45 -37.10
C GLY A 7 -18.37 7.59 -38.21
N GLY A 8 -17.72 8.76 -38.34
CA GLY A 8 -16.56 8.93 -39.22
C GLY A 8 -15.26 8.45 -38.56
N GLN A 9 -15.06 8.82 -37.30
CA GLN A 9 -13.90 8.44 -36.49
C GLN A 9 -13.85 6.95 -36.17
N ASP A 10 -14.99 6.32 -35.93
CA ASP A 10 -15.08 4.88 -35.65
C ASP A 10 -14.78 4.05 -36.90
N ARG A 11 -15.12 4.54 -38.10
CA ARG A 11 -14.74 3.88 -39.36
C ARG A 11 -13.24 3.95 -39.63
N GLU A 12 -12.61 5.07 -39.27
CA GLU A 12 -11.16 5.26 -39.40
C GLU A 12 -10.39 4.34 -38.44
N ILE A 13 -10.75 4.31 -37.15
CA ILE A 13 -10.08 3.44 -36.18
C ILE A 13 -10.29 1.96 -36.53
N ASP A 14 -11.50 1.55 -36.94
CA ASP A 14 -11.78 0.18 -37.37
C ASP A 14 -10.93 -0.23 -38.57
N SER A 15 -10.66 0.70 -39.49
CA SER A 15 -9.79 0.42 -40.63
C SER A 15 -8.34 0.17 -40.19
N LEU A 16 -7.84 0.99 -39.26
CA LEU A 16 -6.49 0.82 -38.69
C LEU A 16 -6.38 -0.49 -37.91
N LEU A 17 -7.35 -0.77 -37.03
CA LEU A 17 -7.42 -1.99 -36.22
C LEU A 17 -7.40 -3.25 -37.10
N ARG A 18 -8.23 -3.30 -38.15
CA ARG A 18 -8.24 -4.42 -39.10
C ARG A 18 -6.91 -4.59 -39.85
N SER A 19 -6.28 -3.48 -40.25
CA SER A 19 -5.01 -3.53 -40.98
C SER A 19 -3.85 -4.09 -40.16
N GLU A 20 -3.96 -4.04 -38.83
CA GLU A 20 -2.94 -4.49 -37.89
C GLU A 20 -3.28 -5.81 -37.19
N GLY A 21 -4.40 -6.44 -37.56
CA GLY A 21 -4.87 -7.68 -36.91
C GLY A 21 -5.22 -7.48 -35.43
N ALA A 22 -5.63 -6.26 -35.04
CA ALA A 22 -6.03 -5.96 -33.68
C ALA A 22 -7.24 -6.81 -33.26
N ARG A 23 -7.30 -7.12 -31.95
CA ARG A 23 -8.30 -8.04 -31.39
C ARG A 23 -9.64 -7.39 -31.09
N LEU A 24 -9.68 -6.05 -31.13
CA LEU A 24 -10.81 -5.22 -30.73
C LEU A 24 -11.34 -4.43 -31.93
N ASP A 25 -12.64 -4.10 -31.89
CA ASP A 25 -13.25 -3.10 -32.75
C ASP A 25 -13.21 -1.71 -32.08
N ALA A 26 -13.70 -0.67 -32.77
CA ALA A 26 -13.73 0.69 -32.24
C ALA A 26 -14.40 0.80 -30.85
N ALA A 27 -15.51 0.08 -30.64
CA ALA A 27 -16.25 0.10 -29.38
C ALA A 27 -15.43 -0.54 -28.25
N GLY A 28 -14.83 -1.71 -28.51
CA GLY A 28 -13.95 -2.40 -27.58
C GLY A 28 -12.71 -1.57 -27.23
N VAL A 29 -12.14 -0.82 -28.17
CA VAL A 29 -11.03 0.11 -27.89
C VAL A 29 -11.47 1.26 -26.99
N ARG A 30 -12.65 1.85 -27.20
CA ARG A 30 -13.15 2.93 -26.33
C ARG A 30 -13.39 2.43 -24.90
N ASP A 31 -13.96 1.23 -24.74
CA ASP A 31 -14.16 0.59 -23.44
C ASP A 31 -12.81 0.28 -22.74
N LEU A 32 -11.84 -0.28 -23.47
CA LEU A 32 -10.47 -0.46 -22.97
C LEU A 32 -9.85 0.87 -22.52
N VAL A 33 -9.96 1.92 -23.34
CA VAL A 33 -9.40 3.25 -23.02
C VAL A 33 -10.03 3.82 -21.74
N ALA A 34 -11.33 3.65 -21.52
CA ALA A 34 -11.97 4.07 -20.28
C ALA A 34 -11.35 3.38 -19.05
N GLY A 35 -11.07 2.07 -19.14
CA GLY A 35 -10.38 1.33 -18.09
C GLY A 35 -8.91 1.75 -17.92
N VAL A 36 -8.20 2.06 -19.01
CA VAL A 36 -6.82 2.59 -18.97
C VAL A 36 -6.77 3.95 -18.29
N VAL A 37 -7.74 4.83 -18.54
CA VAL A 37 -7.86 6.13 -17.87
C VAL A 37 -8.18 5.99 -16.38
N ALA A 38 -8.94 4.96 -16.02
CA ALA A 38 -9.24 4.65 -14.61
C ALA A 38 -8.09 3.96 -13.86
N ALA A 39 -7.11 3.41 -14.59
CA ALA A 39 -5.89 2.87 -14.01
C ALA A 39 -4.89 3.99 -13.68
N PRO A 40 -4.03 3.82 -12.65
CA PRO A 40 -2.92 4.72 -12.40
C PRO A 40 -2.06 4.92 -13.65
N THR A 41 -1.68 6.17 -13.93
CA THR A 41 -0.79 6.45 -15.05
C THR A 41 0.60 5.89 -14.74
N PRO A 42 1.16 4.99 -15.57
CA PRO A 42 2.48 4.43 -15.31
C PRO A 42 3.56 5.51 -15.33
N THR A 43 4.41 5.53 -14.30
CA THR A 43 5.57 6.43 -14.22
C THR A 43 6.62 6.09 -15.30
N VAL A 44 6.67 4.84 -15.73
CA VAL A 44 7.53 4.36 -16.82
C VAL A 44 6.67 3.77 -17.94
N ASN A 45 6.92 4.21 -19.19
CA ASN A 45 6.27 3.70 -20.41
C ASN A 45 4.72 3.78 -20.38
N GLY A 46 4.17 4.99 -20.31
CA GLY A 46 2.73 5.26 -20.28
C GLY A 46 1.92 4.79 -21.51
N ASP A 47 2.58 4.28 -22.55
CA ASP A 47 1.97 3.72 -23.76
C ASP A 47 1.92 2.18 -23.75
N ALA A 48 2.40 1.51 -22.69
CA ALA A 48 2.45 0.05 -22.61
C ALA A 48 1.07 -0.62 -22.83
N TRP A 49 -0.01 0.06 -22.43
CA TRP A 49 -1.39 -0.40 -22.61
C TRP A 49 -1.79 -0.61 -24.07
N MET A 50 -1.13 0.05 -25.03
CA MET A 50 -1.46 -0.10 -26.45
C MET A 50 -1.19 -1.53 -26.95
N ARG A 51 -0.37 -2.32 -26.23
CA ARG A 51 -0.17 -3.74 -26.49
C ARG A 51 -1.41 -4.60 -26.25
N LEU A 52 -2.39 -4.08 -25.50
CA LEU A 52 -3.70 -4.72 -25.31
C LEU A 52 -4.59 -4.59 -26.55
N VAL A 53 -4.31 -3.61 -27.42
CA VAL A 53 -5.00 -3.41 -28.69
C VAL A 53 -4.38 -4.28 -29.79
N ALA A 54 -3.06 -4.17 -29.95
CA ALA A 54 -2.26 -4.92 -30.92
C ALA A 54 -0.85 -5.15 -30.36
N ASP A 55 -0.23 -6.32 -30.61
CA ASP A 55 1.05 -6.67 -29.98
C ASP A 55 2.21 -5.71 -30.37
N ALA A 56 2.17 -5.16 -31.59
CA ALA A 56 3.14 -4.18 -32.08
C ALA A 56 2.45 -3.07 -32.91
N PRO A 57 1.78 -2.09 -32.26
CA PRO A 57 0.97 -1.11 -32.96
C PRO A 57 1.84 -0.14 -33.76
N THR A 58 1.43 0.21 -34.99
CA THR A 58 2.12 1.20 -35.82
C THR A 58 2.07 2.60 -35.21
N ASP A 59 2.96 3.50 -35.62
CA ASP A 59 2.95 4.89 -35.13
C ASP A 59 1.62 5.60 -35.38
N THR A 60 0.96 5.30 -36.51
CA THR A 60 -0.37 5.84 -36.85
C THR A 60 -1.42 5.38 -35.84
N LEU A 61 -1.48 4.07 -35.55
CA LEU A 61 -2.41 3.54 -34.56
C LEU A 61 -2.10 4.08 -33.17
N ARG A 62 -0.83 4.14 -32.76
CA ARG A 62 -0.40 4.74 -31.48
C ARG A 62 -0.87 6.18 -31.36
N GLN A 63 -0.71 7.01 -32.40
CA GLN A 63 -1.16 8.39 -32.38
C GLN A 63 -2.68 8.49 -32.18
N ARG A 64 -3.46 7.65 -32.87
CA ARG A 64 -4.92 7.63 -32.69
C ARG A 64 -5.33 7.16 -31.29
N LEU A 65 -4.66 6.14 -30.76
CA LEU A 65 -4.88 5.64 -29.39
C LEU A 65 -4.57 6.70 -28.33
N ARG A 66 -3.49 7.47 -28.47
CA ARG A 66 -3.18 8.60 -27.57
C ARG A 66 -4.27 9.67 -27.62
N ALA A 67 -4.76 10.01 -28.81
CA ALA A 67 -5.83 10.99 -28.96
C ALA A 67 -7.12 10.52 -28.25
N LEU A 68 -7.50 9.25 -28.41
CA LEU A 68 -8.66 8.68 -27.71
C LEU A 68 -8.51 8.69 -26.20
N ARG A 69 -7.31 8.39 -25.69
CA ARG A 69 -7.00 8.48 -24.26
C ARG A 69 -7.18 9.91 -23.75
N GLN A 70 -6.62 10.90 -24.44
CA GLN A 70 -6.75 12.32 -24.07
C GLN A 70 -8.21 12.79 -24.10
N GLU A 71 -8.98 12.38 -25.12
CA GLU A 71 -10.42 12.65 -25.21
C GLU A 71 -11.19 12.07 -24.01
N ALA A 72 -10.83 10.85 -23.57
CA ALA A 72 -11.44 10.20 -22.41
C ALA A 72 -11.03 10.84 -21.07
N GLU A 73 -9.75 11.21 -20.89
CA GLU A 73 -9.24 11.88 -19.69
C GLU A 73 -9.93 13.23 -19.45
N ALA A 74 -10.17 14.00 -20.52
CA ALA A 74 -10.83 15.31 -20.42
C ALA A 74 -12.28 15.24 -19.88
N GLY A 75 -12.91 14.06 -19.89
CA GLY A 75 -14.25 13.82 -19.34
C GLY A 75 -14.29 13.04 -18.03
N ALA A 76 -13.14 12.63 -17.48
CA ALA A 76 -13.04 11.69 -16.37
C ALA A 76 -12.74 12.40 -15.03
N ASP A 77 -13.67 13.20 -14.50
CA ASP A 77 -13.52 13.74 -13.13
C ASP A 77 -13.92 12.71 -12.05
N GLY A 78 -14.67 11.67 -12.43
CA GLY A 78 -15.16 10.61 -11.55
C GLY A 78 -16.04 11.07 -10.38
N GLY A 79 -16.34 12.36 -10.26
CA GLY A 79 -16.90 12.98 -9.06
C GLY A 79 -15.98 12.88 -7.83
N LEU A 80 -14.71 12.52 -7.99
CA LEU A 80 -13.76 12.41 -6.88
C LEU A 80 -13.04 13.75 -6.72
N CYS A 81 -13.71 14.71 -6.10
CA CYS A 81 -13.12 15.98 -5.72
C CYS A 81 -12.72 15.97 -4.23
N GLU A 82 -11.57 16.56 -3.92
CA GLU A 82 -11.19 16.85 -2.54
C GLU A 82 -12.14 17.89 -1.92
N GLY A 83 -12.61 17.62 -0.70
CA GLY A 83 -13.37 18.58 0.10
C GLY A 83 -14.91 18.46 0.04
N LYS A 84 -15.57 19.44 0.67
CA LYS A 84 -16.95 19.33 1.18
C LYS A 84 -18.07 19.53 0.15
N ALA A 85 -17.75 20.07 -1.03
CA ALA A 85 -18.71 20.80 -1.85
C ALA A 85 -19.87 19.97 -2.46
N ALA A 86 -19.80 18.64 -2.44
CA ALA A 86 -20.85 17.76 -2.99
C ALA A 86 -21.46 16.77 -1.98
N SER A 87 -20.92 16.67 -0.76
CA SER A 87 -21.35 15.63 0.21
C SER A 87 -22.83 15.74 0.60
N GLY A 88 -23.39 16.96 0.63
CA GLY A 88 -24.81 17.20 0.95
C GLY A 88 -25.78 16.61 -0.08
N GLU A 89 -25.51 16.77 -1.39
CA GLU A 89 -26.35 16.15 -2.43
C GLU A 89 -26.21 14.63 -2.42
N ARG A 90 -24.97 14.13 -2.27
CA ARG A 90 -24.65 12.70 -2.32
C ARG A 90 -25.29 11.90 -1.18
N ILE A 91 -25.28 12.43 0.05
CA ILE A 91 -25.92 11.75 1.18
C ILE A 91 -27.44 11.68 1.03
N GLU A 92 -28.07 12.71 0.46
CA GLU A 92 -29.51 12.71 0.20
C GLU A 92 -29.90 11.72 -0.91
N LEU A 93 -29.11 11.64 -1.98
CA LEU A 93 -29.27 10.61 -3.01
C LEU A 93 -29.14 9.21 -2.42
N LEU A 94 -28.12 8.99 -1.58
CA LEU A 94 -27.93 7.70 -0.90
C LEU A 94 -29.13 7.38 0.00
N ARG A 95 -29.60 8.31 0.84
CA ARG A 95 -30.76 8.09 1.72
C ARG A 95 -32.03 7.74 0.95
N ALA A 96 -32.29 8.41 -0.18
CA ALA A 96 -33.40 8.08 -1.06
C ALA A 96 -33.29 6.65 -1.60
N GLU A 97 -32.09 6.22 -1.99
CA GLU A 97 -31.84 4.87 -2.47
C GLU A 97 -31.94 3.82 -1.35
N LEU A 98 -31.45 4.11 -0.14
CA LEU A 98 -31.63 3.24 1.03
C LEU A 98 -33.12 3.03 1.34
N ALA A 99 -33.92 4.10 1.29
CA ALA A 99 -35.37 4.01 1.47
C ALA A 99 -36.03 3.14 0.38
N ARG A 100 -35.59 3.27 -0.88
CA ARG A 100 -36.07 2.42 -2.00
C ARG A 100 -35.75 0.95 -1.79
N CYS A 101 -34.58 0.65 -1.22
CA CYS A 101 -34.13 -0.70 -0.87
C CYS A 101 -34.72 -1.23 0.45
N GLY A 102 -35.51 -0.41 1.17
CA GLY A 102 -36.12 -0.81 2.45
C GLY A 102 -35.11 -0.95 3.59
N LEU A 103 -34.04 -0.14 3.57
CA LEU A 103 -32.99 -0.08 4.58
C LEU A 103 -33.18 1.13 5.52
N ASP A 104 -32.66 1.02 6.74
CA ASP A 104 -32.66 2.09 7.75
C ASP A 104 -31.28 2.72 7.90
N GLY A 105 -30.22 1.98 7.54
CA GLY A 105 -28.87 2.51 7.43
C GLY A 105 -27.98 1.68 6.53
N PHE A 106 -26.77 2.19 6.26
CA PHE A 106 -25.78 1.54 5.40
C PHE A 106 -24.35 1.83 5.89
N VAL A 107 -23.50 0.81 5.83
CA VAL A 107 -22.07 0.93 6.16
C VAL A 107 -21.24 1.08 4.89
N VAL A 108 -20.37 2.07 4.87
CA VAL A 108 -19.50 2.41 3.74
C VAL A 108 -18.04 2.33 4.19
N PRO A 109 -17.36 1.19 4.02
CA PRO A 109 -15.94 1.08 4.38
C PRO A 109 -15.04 1.79 3.36
N ARG A 110 -13.83 2.15 3.78
CA ARG A 110 -12.71 2.33 2.85
C ARG A 110 -12.21 0.92 2.46
N ALA A 111 -12.83 0.29 1.48
CA ALA A 111 -12.42 -1.01 0.95
C ALA A 111 -12.88 -1.22 -0.51
N ASP A 112 -12.23 -2.16 -1.19
CA ASP A 112 -12.68 -2.77 -2.43
C ASP A 112 -12.91 -4.29 -2.24
N ALA A 113 -13.24 -5.01 -3.30
CA ALA A 113 -13.47 -6.45 -3.26
C ALA A 113 -12.22 -7.29 -2.89
N HIS A 114 -11.06 -6.64 -2.80
CA HIS A 114 -9.77 -7.26 -2.55
C HIS A 114 -9.19 -6.88 -1.19
N GLN A 115 -9.92 -6.09 -0.39
CA GLN A 115 -9.45 -5.54 0.88
C GLN A 115 -8.10 -4.79 0.74
N GLY A 116 -7.89 -4.14 -0.42
CA GLY A 116 -6.66 -3.42 -0.72
C GLY A 116 -6.53 -2.12 0.09
N GLU A 117 -5.29 -1.76 0.44
CA GLU A 117 -5.00 -0.48 1.12
C GLU A 117 -5.28 0.72 0.18
N SER A 118 -4.74 0.64 -1.03
CA SER A 118 -5.03 1.57 -2.12
C SER A 118 -6.22 1.06 -2.91
N VAL A 119 -7.30 1.83 -2.93
CA VAL A 119 -8.53 1.48 -3.64
C VAL A 119 -8.60 2.26 -4.95
N PRO A 120 -8.83 1.60 -6.11
CA PRO A 120 -8.95 2.29 -7.39
C PRO A 120 -10.13 3.25 -7.42
N PRO A 121 -10.10 4.30 -8.27
CA PRO A 121 -11.11 5.36 -8.30
C PRO A 121 -12.57 4.87 -8.26
N HIS A 122 -12.94 3.87 -9.08
CA HIS A 122 -14.30 3.33 -9.13
C HIS A 122 -14.81 2.73 -7.80
N ALA A 123 -13.92 2.38 -6.88
CA ALA A 123 -14.26 1.77 -5.60
C ALA A 123 -14.08 2.75 -4.41
N GLN A 124 -13.67 4.00 -4.65
CA GLN A 124 -13.49 5.04 -3.61
C GLN A 124 -14.82 5.63 -3.11
N ARG A 125 -15.76 4.76 -2.73
CA ARG A 125 -17.12 5.11 -2.31
C ARG A 125 -17.16 6.00 -1.07
N LEU A 126 -16.26 5.76 -0.10
CA LEU A 126 -16.15 6.60 1.09
C LEU A 126 -15.72 8.03 0.73
N ALA A 127 -14.71 8.19 -0.12
CA ALA A 127 -14.23 9.49 -0.58
C ALA A 127 -15.30 10.21 -1.41
N TRP A 128 -15.95 9.49 -2.33
CA TRP A 128 -17.07 10.05 -3.09
C TRP A 128 -18.19 10.54 -2.16
N LEU A 129 -18.59 9.76 -1.16
CA LEU A 129 -19.68 10.15 -0.26
C LEU A 129 -19.30 11.31 0.66
N THR A 130 -18.11 11.27 1.28
CA THR A 130 -17.76 12.13 2.43
C THR A 130 -16.71 13.20 2.13
N GLY A 131 -15.95 13.06 1.05
CA GLY A 131 -14.74 13.85 0.77
C GLY A 131 -13.48 13.34 1.47
N PHE A 132 -13.59 12.36 2.38
CA PHE A 132 -12.44 11.84 3.12
C PHE A 132 -11.51 10.98 2.24
N THR A 133 -10.24 11.34 2.18
CA THR A 133 -9.24 10.70 1.29
C THR A 133 -8.22 9.82 2.03
N GLY A 134 -8.28 9.76 3.37
CA GLY A 134 -7.37 8.94 4.17
C GLY A 134 -7.45 7.44 3.84
N SER A 135 -6.36 6.71 4.06
CA SER A 135 -6.25 5.29 3.67
C SER A 135 -7.05 4.32 4.56
N ALA A 136 -7.53 4.78 5.72
CA ALA A 136 -8.33 3.97 6.63
C ALA A 136 -9.50 4.77 7.21
N GLY A 137 -10.69 4.19 7.16
CA GLY A 137 -11.89 4.75 7.75
C GLY A 137 -13.15 4.06 7.23
N LEU A 138 -14.28 4.45 7.79
CA LEU A 138 -15.60 4.07 7.29
C LEU A 138 -16.64 5.12 7.65
N ALA A 139 -17.75 5.15 6.92
CA ALA A 139 -18.92 5.91 7.29
C ALA A 139 -20.10 4.98 7.59
N VAL A 140 -20.97 5.42 8.50
CA VAL A 140 -22.29 4.81 8.72
C VAL A 140 -23.33 5.88 8.49
N VAL A 141 -24.24 5.62 7.54
CA VAL A 141 -25.32 6.55 7.15
C VAL A 141 -26.64 5.95 7.60
N MET A 142 -27.38 6.68 8.43
CA MET A 142 -28.76 6.37 8.79
C MET A 142 -29.71 7.34 8.07
N ARG A 143 -31.02 7.17 8.28
CA ARG A 143 -32.06 8.01 7.68
C ARG A 143 -31.89 9.51 7.93
N ASP A 144 -31.45 9.89 9.12
CA ASP A 144 -31.38 11.29 9.58
C ASP A 144 -30.02 11.70 10.13
N THR A 145 -29.20 10.73 10.56
CA THR A 145 -27.85 10.97 11.10
C THR A 145 -26.76 10.20 10.34
N ALA A 146 -25.51 10.64 10.42
CA ALA A 146 -24.36 9.93 9.88
C ALA A 146 -23.08 10.21 10.68
N ALA A 147 -22.17 9.24 10.67
CA ALA A 147 -20.86 9.35 11.31
C ALA A 147 -19.75 8.83 10.40
N VAL A 148 -18.54 9.40 10.55
CA VAL A 148 -17.31 8.94 9.90
C VAL A 148 -16.30 8.56 10.98
N PHE A 149 -15.69 7.39 10.84
CA PHE A 149 -14.79 6.80 11.83
C PHE A 149 -13.40 6.67 11.24
N VAL A 150 -12.41 7.20 11.96
CA VAL A 150 -11.00 7.18 11.55
C VAL A 150 -10.10 6.80 12.73
N ASP A 151 -8.88 6.37 12.44
CA ASP A 151 -7.86 6.16 13.47
C ASP A 151 -7.04 7.43 13.75
N GLY A 152 -6.10 7.34 14.71
CA GLY A 152 -5.26 8.43 15.18
C GLY A 152 -4.53 9.21 14.08
N ARG A 153 -4.19 8.55 12.95
CA ARG A 153 -3.45 9.17 11.84
C ARG A 153 -4.24 10.25 11.12
N TYR A 154 -5.57 10.19 11.19
CA TYR A 154 -6.46 10.97 10.33
C TYR A 154 -7.42 11.89 11.09
N THR A 155 -7.22 12.07 12.40
CA THR A 155 -8.14 12.88 13.23
C THR A 155 -8.17 14.36 12.83
N ILE A 156 -7.06 14.91 12.36
CA ILE A 156 -7.01 16.29 11.84
C ILE A 156 -7.61 16.32 10.43
N GLN A 157 -7.12 15.47 9.53
CA GLN A 157 -7.55 15.40 8.13
C GLN A 157 -9.07 15.25 7.99
N VAL A 158 -9.72 14.38 8.76
CA VAL A 158 -11.17 14.17 8.67
C VAL A 158 -11.97 15.44 8.96
N ARG A 159 -11.48 16.34 9.82
CA ARG A 159 -12.17 17.60 10.16
C ARG A 159 -11.99 18.67 9.09
N GLU A 160 -10.89 18.59 8.36
CA GLU A 160 -10.58 19.49 7.24
C GLU A 160 -11.35 19.08 5.98
N GLU A 161 -11.36 17.79 5.66
CA GLU A 161 -11.94 17.27 4.41
C GLU A 161 -13.46 17.05 4.48
N VAL A 162 -14.01 16.59 5.61
CA VAL A 162 -15.42 16.18 5.72
C VAL A 162 -16.30 17.34 6.20
N ASP A 163 -17.52 17.42 5.68
CA ASP A 163 -18.56 18.29 6.23
C ASP A 163 -19.07 17.74 7.57
N THR A 164 -18.58 18.31 8.67
CA THR A 164 -18.92 17.91 10.03
C THR A 164 -20.34 18.27 10.45
N GLY A 165 -21.06 19.06 9.65
CA GLY A 165 -22.51 19.26 9.80
C GLY A 165 -23.34 18.08 9.28
N LEU A 166 -22.76 17.25 8.40
CA LEU A 166 -23.41 16.07 7.81
C LEU A 166 -22.92 14.77 8.44
N PHE A 167 -21.62 14.64 8.70
CA PHE A 167 -21.00 13.45 9.28
C PHE A 167 -20.30 13.80 10.59
N THR A 168 -20.64 13.13 11.67
CA THR A 168 -19.94 13.29 12.96
C THR A 168 -18.62 12.52 12.93
N PRO A 169 -17.43 13.16 13.05
CA PRO A 169 -16.16 12.45 13.11
C PRO A 169 -15.98 11.76 14.46
N ARG A 170 -15.55 10.50 14.45
CA ARG A 170 -15.32 9.67 15.64
C ARG A 170 -14.02 8.87 15.53
N HIS A 171 -13.41 8.55 16.67
CA HIS A 171 -12.24 7.69 16.71
C HIS A 171 -12.67 6.22 16.69
N VAL A 172 -12.19 5.43 15.72
CA VAL A 172 -12.64 4.05 15.49
C VAL A 172 -12.43 3.10 16.68
N THR A 173 -11.47 3.40 17.56
CA THR A 173 -11.17 2.59 18.76
C THR A 173 -11.83 3.12 20.03
N GLU A 174 -11.93 4.44 20.19
CA GLU A 174 -12.43 5.05 21.44
C GLU A 174 -13.95 5.22 21.41
N GLU A 175 -14.49 5.45 20.22
CA GLU A 175 -15.91 5.62 19.92
C GLU A 175 -16.28 4.73 18.72
N PRO A 176 -16.28 3.40 18.89
CA PRO A 176 -16.31 2.48 17.77
C PRO A 176 -17.64 2.49 17.01
N PRO A 177 -17.64 2.18 15.70
CA PRO A 177 -18.85 2.11 14.89
C PRO A 177 -19.92 1.19 15.46
N SER A 178 -19.51 0.11 16.12
CA SER A 178 -20.42 -0.87 16.74
C SER A 178 -21.30 -0.28 17.82
N ASP A 179 -20.78 0.67 18.60
CA ASP A 179 -21.54 1.31 19.68
C ASP A 179 -22.45 2.38 19.11
N TRP A 180 -21.94 3.17 18.15
CA TRP A 180 -22.75 4.14 17.44
C TRP A 180 -23.93 3.51 16.68
N ILE A 181 -23.71 2.38 16.00
CA ILE A 181 -24.78 1.62 15.33
C ILE A 181 -25.84 1.16 16.34
N ALA A 182 -25.41 0.63 17.49
CA ALA A 182 -26.33 0.15 18.52
C ALA A 182 -27.22 1.27 19.08
N GLU A 183 -26.70 2.50 19.14
CA GLU A 183 -27.43 3.69 19.61
C GLU A 183 -28.38 4.29 18.56
N ASN A 184 -28.10 4.11 17.26
CA ASN A 184 -28.76 4.88 16.19
C ASN A 184 -29.63 4.05 15.23
N LEU A 185 -29.48 2.71 15.15
CA LEU A 185 -30.27 1.88 14.21
C LEU A 185 -31.74 1.73 14.61
N GLY A 186 -32.01 1.60 15.92
CA GLY A 186 -33.35 1.43 16.48
C GLY A 186 -33.94 0.02 16.32
N GLU A 187 -35.03 -0.23 17.05
CA GLU A 187 -35.74 -1.51 17.07
C GLU A 187 -36.34 -1.83 15.69
N GLY A 188 -36.08 -3.03 15.17
CA GLY A 188 -36.52 -3.48 13.85
C GLY A 188 -35.75 -2.89 12.66
N GLY A 189 -34.73 -2.05 12.91
CA GLY A 189 -33.95 -1.41 11.87
C GLY A 189 -33.09 -2.38 11.04
N LYS A 190 -32.95 -2.10 9.75
CA LYS A 190 -32.14 -2.89 8.81
C LYS A 190 -30.90 -2.12 8.38
N LEU A 191 -29.74 -2.57 8.86
CA LEU A 191 -28.44 -2.06 8.48
C LEU A 191 -27.92 -2.80 7.24
N GLY A 192 -27.95 -2.17 6.08
CA GLY A 192 -27.40 -2.73 4.86
C GLY A 192 -25.87 -2.77 4.87
N TYR A 193 -25.29 -3.79 4.22
CA TYR A 193 -23.87 -3.87 3.91
C TYR A 193 -23.65 -4.57 2.56
N ASP A 194 -22.61 -4.16 1.83
CA ASP A 194 -22.19 -4.82 0.60
C ASP A 194 -21.30 -6.03 0.93
N PRO A 195 -21.71 -7.28 0.65
CA PRO A 195 -20.96 -8.47 1.03
C PRO A 195 -19.60 -8.60 0.30
N TRP A 196 -19.36 -7.80 -0.75
CA TRP A 196 -18.06 -7.72 -1.40
C TRP A 196 -17.02 -6.89 -0.64
N LEU A 197 -17.45 -5.99 0.26
CA LEU A 197 -16.57 -5.00 0.90
C LEU A 197 -16.30 -5.29 2.39
N HIS A 198 -16.84 -6.40 2.89
CA HIS A 198 -16.69 -6.81 4.28
C HIS A 198 -16.22 -8.25 4.37
N THR A 199 -15.26 -8.51 5.25
CA THR A 199 -14.85 -9.89 5.59
C THR A 199 -15.80 -10.47 6.65
N PRO A 200 -15.93 -11.80 6.77
CA PRO A 200 -16.71 -12.41 7.85
C PRO A 200 -16.32 -11.93 9.24
N GLU A 201 -15.02 -11.74 9.51
CA GLU A 201 -14.54 -11.24 10.81
C GLU A 201 -14.94 -9.78 11.05
N GLY A 202 -14.78 -8.91 10.04
CA GLY A 202 -15.20 -7.51 10.15
C GLY A 202 -16.71 -7.37 10.35
N LEU A 203 -17.48 -8.19 9.63
CA LEU A 203 -18.94 -8.18 9.66
C LEU A 203 -19.53 -8.66 11.00
N ALA A 204 -18.82 -9.54 11.73
CA ALA A 204 -19.29 -10.06 13.02
C ALA A 204 -19.60 -8.92 14.02
N SER A 205 -18.76 -7.88 14.05
CA SER A 205 -18.97 -6.70 14.91
C SER A 205 -20.21 -5.89 14.54
N LEU A 206 -20.47 -5.73 13.23
CA LEU A 206 -21.62 -4.99 12.71
C LEU A 206 -22.93 -5.75 12.93
N ARG A 207 -22.92 -7.08 12.76
CA ARG A 207 -24.06 -7.95 13.07
C ARG A 207 -24.43 -7.86 14.56
N ALA A 208 -23.46 -8.02 15.45
CA ALA A 208 -23.67 -7.90 16.88
C ALA A 208 -24.19 -6.50 17.27
N ALA A 209 -23.68 -5.44 16.63
CA ALA A 209 -24.15 -4.08 16.85
C ALA A 209 -25.62 -3.88 16.45
N ALA A 210 -26.02 -4.38 15.27
CA ALA A 210 -27.39 -4.30 14.80
C ALA A 210 -28.35 -5.11 15.69
N GLU A 211 -27.94 -6.31 16.13
CA GLU A 211 -28.72 -7.13 17.07
C GLU A 211 -28.90 -6.44 18.43
N ARG A 212 -27.85 -5.77 18.96
CA ARG A 212 -27.96 -4.97 20.20
C ARG A 212 -28.98 -3.84 20.08
N ALA A 213 -29.15 -3.26 18.89
CA ALA A 213 -30.18 -2.25 18.63
C ALA A 213 -31.60 -2.83 18.51
N GLY A 214 -31.76 -4.15 18.50
CA GLY A 214 -33.02 -4.82 18.19
C GLY A 214 -33.32 -4.89 16.68
N GLY A 215 -32.31 -4.68 15.83
CA GLY A 215 -32.38 -4.72 14.37
C GLY A 215 -31.64 -5.91 13.76
N SER A 216 -31.29 -5.80 12.48
CA SER A 216 -30.49 -6.79 11.76
C SER A 216 -29.54 -6.16 10.74
N ALA A 217 -28.42 -6.84 10.47
CA ALA A 217 -27.55 -6.51 9.35
C ALA A 217 -27.95 -7.33 8.12
N VAL A 218 -28.09 -6.68 6.96
CA VAL A 218 -28.64 -7.25 5.73
C VAL A 218 -27.65 -7.12 4.59
N ALA A 219 -27.24 -8.26 4.01
CA ALA A 219 -26.48 -8.28 2.76
C ALA A 219 -27.37 -7.79 1.61
N ILE A 220 -26.81 -6.96 0.73
CA ILE A 220 -27.53 -6.40 -0.42
C ILE A 220 -26.94 -6.85 -1.74
N GLU A 221 -27.81 -6.90 -2.76
CA GLU A 221 -27.43 -7.18 -4.14
C GLU A 221 -27.14 -5.85 -4.86
N GLY A 222 -25.86 -5.56 -5.05
CA GLY A 222 -25.39 -4.30 -5.64
C GLY A 222 -25.28 -3.15 -4.63
N ASN A 223 -24.26 -2.30 -4.80
CA ASN A 223 -23.98 -1.22 -3.87
C ASN A 223 -24.89 0.01 -4.12
N PRO A 224 -25.63 0.53 -3.11
CA PRO A 224 -26.51 1.68 -3.25
C PRO A 224 -25.79 2.96 -3.72
N ILE A 225 -24.51 3.11 -3.38
CA ILE A 225 -23.70 4.24 -3.89
C ILE A 225 -23.53 4.14 -5.39
N ASP A 226 -23.29 2.94 -5.93
CA ASP A 226 -23.09 2.73 -7.35
C ASP A 226 -24.35 3.07 -8.16
N ALA A 227 -25.54 2.86 -7.57
CA ALA A 227 -26.82 3.20 -8.18
C ALA A 227 -27.05 4.72 -8.32
N VAL A 228 -26.38 5.54 -7.51
CA VAL A 228 -26.51 7.01 -7.51
C VAL A 228 -25.27 7.74 -8.02
N TRP A 229 -24.16 7.03 -8.24
CA TRP A 229 -22.91 7.59 -8.74
C TRP A 229 -22.89 7.62 -10.28
N ASN A 230 -23.61 8.59 -10.85
CA ASN A 230 -23.85 8.69 -12.30
C ASN A 230 -22.59 8.79 -13.19
N ASN A 231 -21.50 9.34 -12.67
CA ASN A 231 -20.22 9.51 -13.37
C ASN A 231 -19.11 8.64 -12.76
N ARG A 232 -19.47 7.47 -12.21
CA ARG A 232 -18.52 6.53 -11.62
C ARG A 232 -17.43 6.14 -12.63
N PRO A 233 -16.14 6.22 -12.25
CA PRO A 233 -15.05 5.74 -13.10
C PRO A 233 -15.21 4.28 -13.50
N ALA A 234 -14.63 3.91 -14.64
CA ALA A 234 -14.53 2.51 -15.05
C ALA A 234 -13.61 1.70 -14.10
N GLU A 235 -13.69 0.38 -14.15
CA GLU A 235 -12.68 -0.47 -13.50
C GLU A 235 -11.31 -0.31 -14.18
N PRO A 236 -10.21 -0.29 -13.41
CA PRO A 236 -8.88 -0.08 -13.96
C PRO A 236 -8.46 -1.24 -14.87
N VAL A 237 -7.88 -0.89 -16.01
CA VAL A 237 -7.30 -1.84 -16.96
C VAL A 237 -5.86 -1.44 -17.28
N SER A 238 -4.93 -2.14 -16.66
CA SER A 238 -3.50 -2.13 -17.01
C SER A 238 -3.07 -3.48 -17.57
N PRO A 239 -2.03 -3.53 -18.44
CA PRO A 239 -1.48 -4.80 -18.89
C PRO A 239 -0.97 -5.64 -17.73
N ALA A 240 -1.43 -6.88 -17.65
CA ALA A 240 -0.75 -7.90 -16.88
C ALA A 240 0.49 -8.36 -17.66
N VAL A 241 1.64 -8.41 -16.98
CA VAL A 241 2.92 -8.76 -17.59
C VAL A 241 3.61 -9.88 -16.80
N PRO A 242 4.37 -10.78 -17.46
CA PRO A 242 5.19 -11.76 -16.77
C PRO A 242 6.24 -11.09 -15.87
N HIS A 243 6.53 -11.73 -14.74
CA HIS A 243 7.64 -11.39 -13.86
C HIS A 243 8.75 -12.42 -14.07
N ASP A 244 9.89 -11.95 -14.58
CA ASP A 244 11.01 -12.80 -14.98
C ASP A 244 11.50 -13.67 -13.82
N LEU A 245 11.86 -14.93 -14.13
CA LEU A 245 12.40 -15.88 -13.18
C LEU A 245 13.69 -15.37 -12.51
N ALA A 246 14.47 -14.54 -13.19
CA ALA A 246 15.67 -13.89 -12.63
C ALA A 246 15.35 -13.02 -11.40
N TYR A 247 14.13 -12.47 -11.31
CA TYR A 247 13.67 -11.69 -10.16
C TYR A 247 12.82 -12.53 -9.21
N ALA A 248 11.98 -13.42 -9.76
CA ALA A 248 11.08 -14.26 -8.95
C ALA A 248 11.80 -15.35 -8.16
N GLY A 249 12.95 -15.83 -8.65
CA GLY A 249 13.76 -16.90 -8.04
C GLY A 249 13.18 -18.31 -8.11
N GLU A 250 11.87 -18.44 -8.30
CA GLU A 250 11.14 -19.70 -8.32
C GLU A 250 10.05 -19.70 -9.42
N PRO A 251 9.95 -20.78 -10.23
CA PRO A 251 8.89 -20.92 -11.22
C PRO A 251 7.49 -20.94 -10.59
N ALA A 252 6.51 -20.36 -11.29
CA ALA A 252 5.11 -20.35 -10.84
C ALA A 252 4.55 -21.77 -10.56
N ARG A 253 4.98 -22.76 -11.35
CA ARG A 253 4.58 -24.16 -11.16
C ARG A 253 5.01 -24.72 -9.80
N ASP A 254 6.22 -24.41 -9.35
CA ASP A 254 6.74 -24.94 -8.09
C ASP A 254 6.00 -24.30 -6.90
N LYS A 255 5.70 -22.99 -7.01
CA LYS A 255 4.82 -22.27 -6.09
C LYS A 255 3.42 -22.89 -6.01
N GLN A 256 2.81 -23.19 -7.16
CA GLN A 256 1.50 -23.84 -7.22
C GLN A 256 1.50 -25.20 -6.53
N VAL A 257 2.54 -26.02 -6.72
CA VAL A 257 2.66 -27.32 -6.05
C VAL A 257 2.78 -27.16 -4.53
N ALA A 258 3.61 -26.22 -4.06
CA ALA A 258 3.78 -25.96 -2.63
C ALA A 258 2.49 -25.43 -1.96
N VAL A 259 1.77 -24.54 -2.66
CA VAL A 259 0.48 -24.00 -2.19
C VAL A 259 -0.59 -25.08 -2.19
N ALA A 260 -0.69 -25.91 -3.23
CA ALA A 260 -1.61 -27.04 -3.25
C ALA A 260 -1.36 -28.03 -2.11
N GLU A 261 -0.10 -28.25 -1.72
CA GLU A 261 0.22 -29.02 -0.52
C GLU A 261 -0.28 -28.35 0.77
N ALA A 262 -0.18 -27.03 0.87
CA ALA A 262 -0.76 -26.28 2.00
C ALA A 262 -2.28 -26.40 2.08
N VAL A 263 -2.96 -26.39 0.93
CA VAL A 263 -4.41 -26.63 0.82
C VAL A 263 -4.75 -28.04 1.33
N ARG A 264 -4.04 -29.08 0.86
CA ARG A 264 -4.23 -30.47 1.33
C ARG A 264 -4.00 -30.64 2.83
N ARG A 265 -3.00 -29.97 3.41
CA ARG A 265 -2.71 -30.02 4.86
C ARG A 265 -3.81 -29.39 5.72
N ARG A 266 -4.72 -28.61 5.13
CA ARG A 266 -5.92 -28.07 5.79
C ARG A 266 -7.17 -28.90 5.49
N ASP A 267 -6.99 -30.08 4.91
CA ASP A 267 -8.04 -30.99 4.45
C ASP A 267 -9.04 -30.30 3.48
N ALA A 268 -8.56 -29.38 2.65
CA ALA A 268 -9.37 -28.72 1.62
C ALA A 268 -9.05 -29.29 0.22
N ASP A 269 -10.02 -29.22 -0.68
CA ASP A 269 -9.90 -29.66 -2.08
C ASP A 269 -9.53 -28.48 -3.01
N ALA A 270 -9.84 -27.26 -2.60
CA ALA A 270 -9.48 -26.04 -3.31
C ALA A 270 -9.36 -24.86 -2.33
N ALA A 271 -8.70 -23.78 -2.76
CA ALA A 271 -8.63 -22.51 -2.03
C ALA A 271 -8.97 -21.33 -2.94
N VAL A 272 -9.82 -20.43 -2.44
CA VAL A 272 -10.13 -19.15 -3.09
C VAL A 272 -9.10 -18.12 -2.65
N LEU A 273 -8.42 -17.52 -3.62
CA LEU A 273 -7.47 -16.43 -3.43
C LEU A 273 -8.13 -15.13 -3.86
N THR A 274 -8.25 -14.19 -2.92
CA THR A 274 -8.90 -12.89 -3.13
C THR A 274 -7.92 -11.73 -3.14
N LEU A 275 -6.71 -11.96 -2.63
CA LEU A 275 -5.66 -10.96 -2.54
C LEU A 275 -4.82 -10.92 -3.83
N PRO A 276 -4.80 -9.80 -4.57
CA PRO A 276 -4.08 -9.68 -5.84
C PRO A 276 -2.56 -9.88 -5.73
N ASP A 277 -1.95 -9.56 -4.59
CA ASP A 277 -0.52 -9.77 -4.34
C ASP A 277 -0.17 -11.26 -4.21
N SER A 278 -1.02 -12.05 -3.55
CA SER A 278 -0.92 -13.51 -3.52
C SER A 278 -1.01 -14.10 -4.94
N ILE A 279 -1.99 -13.65 -5.73
CA ILE A 279 -2.18 -14.14 -7.11
C ILE A 279 -0.98 -13.75 -7.99
N ALA A 280 -0.51 -12.50 -7.88
CA ALA A 280 0.64 -12.00 -8.61
C ALA A 280 1.93 -12.79 -8.31
N TRP A 281 2.17 -13.13 -7.04
CA TRP A 281 3.31 -13.93 -6.63
C TRP A 281 3.19 -15.39 -7.09
N LEU A 282 2.01 -16.00 -6.94
CA LEU A 282 1.75 -17.40 -7.30
C LEU A 282 1.96 -17.64 -8.80
N LEU A 283 1.53 -16.68 -9.62
CA LEU A 283 1.57 -16.80 -11.08
C LEU A 283 2.82 -16.17 -11.72
N ASN A 284 3.70 -15.54 -10.94
CA ASN A 284 4.80 -14.71 -11.45
C ASN A 284 4.30 -13.68 -12.48
N VAL A 285 3.29 -12.88 -12.11
CA VAL A 285 2.77 -11.78 -12.94
C VAL A 285 2.78 -10.48 -12.15
N ARG A 286 2.76 -9.35 -12.86
CA ARG A 286 2.61 -8.00 -12.30
C ARG A 286 1.64 -7.19 -13.13
N GLY A 287 1.06 -6.15 -12.52
CA GLY A 287 0.10 -5.27 -13.18
C GLY A 287 0.31 -3.81 -12.79
N GLY A 288 -0.68 -2.99 -13.10
CA GLY A 288 -0.69 -1.56 -12.81
C GLY A 288 -2.10 -1.06 -12.53
N ASP A 289 -2.95 -1.88 -11.94
CA ASP A 289 -4.35 -1.51 -11.66
C ASP A 289 -4.48 -0.67 -10.36
N VAL A 290 -3.45 -0.71 -9.51
CA VAL A 290 -3.40 -0.06 -8.19
C VAL A 290 -2.21 0.89 -8.14
N ALA A 291 -2.42 2.11 -7.65
CA ALA A 291 -1.37 3.12 -7.60
C ALA A 291 -0.20 2.62 -6.75
N HIS A 292 1.03 2.77 -7.28
CA HIS A 292 2.29 2.45 -6.60
C HIS A 292 2.49 0.98 -6.21
N THR A 293 1.53 0.10 -6.50
CA THR A 293 1.60 -1.33 -6.18
C THR A 293 1.34 -2.15 -7.44
N PRO A 294 2.29 -2.97 -7.90
CA PRO A 294 2.24 -3.60 -9.22
C PRO A 294 1.31 -4.82 -9.29
N LEU A 295 0.01 -4.61 -9.01
CA LEU A 295 -1.01 -5.63 -8.87
C LEU A 295 -1.91 -5.75 -10.10
N VAL A 296 -2.39 -6.97 -10.34
CA VAL A 296 -3.48 -7.27 -11.27
C VAL A 296 -4.72 -7.58 -10.43
N LEU A 297 -5.68 -6.67 -10.39
CA LEU A 297 -6.93 -6.90 -9.65
C LEU A 297 -7.68 -8.07 -10.29
N SER A 298 -7.79 -9.17 -9.53
CA SER A 298 -8.29 -10.47 -9.98
C SER A 298 -8.58 -11.39 -8.81
N PHE A 299 -9.24 -12.52 -9.08
CA PHE A 299 -9.45 -13.62 -8.15
C PHE A 299 -8.83 -14.91 -8.71
N ALA A 300 -8.53 -15.88 -7.86
CA ALA A 300 -8.14 -17.20 -8.32
C ALA A 300 -8.72 -18.31 -7.46
N ILE A 301 -8.87 -19.50 -8.04
CA ILE A 301 -9.10 -20.74 -7.31
C ILE A 301 -7.95 -21.67 -7.65
N ILE A 302 -7.23 -22.15 -6.63
CA ILE A 302 -6.23 -23.21 -6.77
C ILE A 302 -6.77 -24.51 -6.19
N ASP A 303 -6.74 -25.59 -6.97
CA ASP A 303 -7.13 -26.91 -6.48
C ASP A 303 -5.98 -27.62 -5.75
N ALA A 304 -6.32 -28.71 -5.06
CA ALA A 304 -5.37 -29.56 -4.35
C ALA A 304 -4.34 -30.25 -5.26
N ASP A 305 -4.44 -30.17 -6.58
CA ASP A 305 -3.47 -30.68 -7.56
C ASP A 305 -2.58 -29.58 -8.17
N GLY A 306 -2.81 -28.32 -7.77
CA GLY A 306 -2.06 -27.15 -8.22
C GLY A 306 -2.48 -26.62 -9.59
N GLN A 307 -3.71 -26.91 -10.04
CA GLN A 307 -4.33 -26.19 -11.15
C GLN A 307 -4.94 -24.89 -10.64
N VAL A 308 -4.79 -23.82 -11.41
CA VAL A 308 -5.31 -22.50 -11.06
C VAL A 308 -6.33 -22.03 -12.08
N ASP A 309 -7.57 -21.81 -11.65
CA ASP A 309 -8.52 -20.98 -12.41
C ASP A 309 -8.27 -19.52 -12.02
N TRP A 310 -7.73 -18.72 -12.95
CA TRP A 310 -7.47 -17.29 -12.76
C TRP A 310 -8.61 -16.46 -13.36
N PHE A 311 -9.40 -15.82 -12.50
CA PHE A 311 -10.53 -14.98 -12.84
C PHE A 311 -10.05 -13.54 -13.01
N VAL A 312 -9.79 -13.14 -14.26
CA VAL A 312 -9.16 -11.87 -14.62
C VAL A 312 -9.86 -11.26 -15.83
N ASP A 313 -9.95 -9.94 -15.85
CA ASP A 313 -10.49 -9.21 -17.00
C ASP A 313 -9.68 -9.52 -18.26
N PRO A 314 -10.29 -10.07 -19.33
CA PRO A 314 -9.59 -10.43 -20.55
C PRO A 314 -8.95 -9.23 -21.26
N ARG A 315 -9.42 -7.99 -20.99
CA ARG A 315 -8.83 -6.74 -21.51
C ARG A 315 -7.42 -6.49 -20.97
N LYS A 316 -7.03 -7.11 -19.83
CA LYS A 316 -5.69 -6.98 -19.22
C LYS A 316 -4.64 -7.92 -19.84
N LEU A 317 -5.05 -8.86 -20.70
CA LEU A 317 -4.21 -9.96 -21.15
C LEU A 317 -3.56 -9.71 -22.53
N THR A 318 -2.24 -9.54 -22.53
CA THR A 318 -1.43 -9.45 -23.76
C THR A 318 -1.26 -10.81 -24.44
N GLY A 319 -0.78 -10.85 -25.69
CA GLY A 319 -0.40 -12.11 -26.34
C GLY A 319 0.74 -12.81 -25.60
N GLU A 320 1.80 -12.05 -25.31
CA GLU A 320 2.99 -12.49 -24.57
C GLU A 320 2.66 -13.19 -23.24
N LEU A 321 1.75 -12.61 -22.45
CA LEU A 321 1.36 -13.20 -21.17
C LEU A 321 0.67 -14.55 -21.39
N ARG A 322 -0.26 -14.66 -22.36
CA ARG A 322 -0.97 -15.91 -22.65
C ARG A 322 -0.01 -17.03 -23.04
N ASP A 323 1.02 -16.71 -23.81
CA ASP A 323 2.05 -17.67 -24.23
C ASP A 323 2.98 -18.09 -23.08
N THR A 324 3.13 -17.24 -22.06
CA THR A 324 3.98 -17.50 -20.89
C THR A 324 3.26 -18.29 -19.80
N LEU A 325 1.93 -18.19 -19.72
CA LEU A 325 1.13 -18.95 -18.78
C LEU A 325 1.21 -20.44 -19.12
N GLY A 326 1.63 -21.25 -18.16
CA GLY A 326 1.71 -22.70 -18.33
C GLY A 326 0.32 -23.35 -18.43
N GLU A 327 0.29 -24.62 -18.84
CA GLU A 327 -0.94 -25.43 -18.98
C GLU A 327 -1.76 -25.58 -17.68
N THR A 328 -1.18 -25.22 -16.55
CA THR A 328 -1.74 -25.35 -15.21
C THR A 328 -2.57 -24.14 -14.78
N VAL A 329 -2.62 -23.11 -15.63
CA VAL A 329 -3.41 -21.89 -15.40
C VAL A 329 -4.51 -21.80 -16.46
N ARG A 330 -5.76 -21.84 -16.02
CA ARG A 330 -6.94 -21.64 -16.84
C ARG A 330 -7.44 -20.21 -16.67
N LEU A 331 -7.51 -19.47 -17.77
CA LEU A 331 -8.04 -18.11 -17.79
C LEU A 331 -9.58 -18.13 -17.79
N ARG A 332 -10.19 -17.44 -16.84
CA ARG A 332 -11.64 -17.30 -16.67
C ARG A 332 -12.01 -15.82 -16.59
N ARG A 333 -13.21 -15.47 -17.04
CA ARG A 333 -13.73 -14.10 -16.89
C ARG A 333 -14.18 -13.86 -15.42
N PRO A 334 -14.14 -12.62 -14.91
CA PRO A 334 -14.52 -12.34 -13.52
C PRO A 334 -15.94 -12.81 -13.14
N ASP A 335 -16.90 -12.72 -14.07
CA ASP A 335 -18.29 -13.16 -13.88
C ASP A 335 -18.45 -14.68 -13.72
N GLU A 336 -17.40 -15.46 -14.00
CA GLU A 336 -17.40 -16.92 -13.84
C GLU A 336 -17.03 -17.39 -12.43
N LEU A 337 -16.59 -16.51 -11.53
CA LEU A 337 -16.20 -16.89 -10.15
C LEU A 337 -17.36 -17.54 -9.38
N GLY A 338 -18.55 -16.93 -9.41
CA GLY A 338 -19.74 -17.47 -8.75
C GLY A 338 -20.13 -18.87 -9.27
N PRO A 339 -20.33 -19.04 -10.59
CA PRO A 339 -20.58 -20.34 -11.19
C PRO A 339 -19.49 -21.39 -10.88
N ALA A 340 -18.22 -20.98 -10.78
CA ALA A 340 -17.15 -21.90 -10.40
C ALA A 340 -17.29 -22.36 -8.94
N LEU A 341 -17.57 -21.45 -8.00
CA LEU A 341 -17.84 -21.82 -6.60
C LEU A 341 -19.05 -22.74 -6.47
N ASP A 342 -20.12 -22.49 -7.23
CA ASP A 342 -21.30 -23.36 -7.26
C ASP A 342 -20.97 -24.77 -7.73
N ALA A 343 -20.09 -24.89 -8.75
CA ALA A 343 -19.69 -26.18 -9.29
C ALA A 343 -18.86 -26.98 -8.27
N LEU A 344 -17.94 -26.33 -7.55
CA LEU A 344 -17.18 -26.97 -6.47
C LEU A 344 -18.12 -27.44 -5.34
N ALA A 345 -19.07 -26.58 -4.95
CA ALA A 345 -20.07 -26.91 -3.94
C ALA A 345 -20.95 -28.09 -4.36
N ALA A 346 -21.45 -28.10 -5.59
CA ALA A 346 -22.25 -29.19 -6.15
C ALA A 346 -21.47 -30.52 -6.26
N ALA A 347 -20.14 -30.45 -6.43
CA ALA A 347 -19.26 -31.60 -6.39
C ALA A 347 -18.95 -32.10 -4.96
N GLY A 348 -19.44 -31.41 -3.92
CA GLY A 348 -19.18 -31.74 -2.52
C GLY A 348 -17.75 -31.44 -2.09
N GLN A 349 -17.04 -30.56 -2.80
CA GLN A 349 -15.65 -30.21 -2.50
C GLN A 349 -15.57 -29.23 -1.32
N ARG A 350 -14.53 -29.41 -0.49
CA ARG A 350 -14.20 -28.56 0.64
C ARG A 350 -13.38 -27.37 0.15
N VAL A 351 -14.01 -26.21 0.07
CA VAL A 351 -13.39 -24.99 -0.44
C VAL A 351 -12.87 -24.14 0.71
N MET A 352 -11.56 -23.87 0.72
CA MET A 352 -10.92 -23.00 1.70
C MET A 352 -10.99 -21.53 1.29
N ALA A 353 -11.27 -20.66 2.25
CA ALA A 353 -11.18 -19.20 2.08
C ALA A 353 -10.77 -18.54 3.40
N ASP A 354 -10.08 -17.41 3.29
CA ASP A 354 -9.56 -16.66 4.43
C ASP A 354 -10.62 -15.72 5.01
N PRO A 355 -11.11 -15.94 6.24
CA PRO A 355 -12.16 -15.11 6.83
C PRO A 355 -11.68 -13.70 7.21
N ALA A 356 -10.37 -13.43 7.19
CA ALA A 356 -9.80 -12.12 7.47
C ALA A 356 -9.60 -11.27 6.21
N SER A 357 -9.56 -11.87 5.01
CA SER A 357 -9.27 -11.16 3.75
C SER A 357 -10.26 -11.41 2.62
N ALA A 358 -10.93 -12.57 2.57
CA ALA A 358 -11.94 -12.85 1.56
C ALA A 358 -13.26 -12.13 1.88
N PRO A 359 -13.94 -11.56 0.87
CA PRO A 359 -15.27 -10.98 1.05
C PRO A 359 -16.27 -11.99 1.61
N SER A 360 -17.21 -11.53 2.44
CA SER A 360 -18.27 -12.36 3.02
C SER A 360 -19.08 -13.04 1.91
N TRP A 361 -19.19 -12.39 0.74
CA TRP A 361 -19.83 -12.95 -0.45
C TRP A 361 -19.33 -14.35 -0.81
N VAL A 362 -18.03 -14.64 -0.66
CA VAL A 362 -17.47 -15.98 -0.98
C VAL A 362 -18.06 -17.04 -0.05
N PHE A 363 -18.12 -16.74 1.25
CA PHE A 363 -18.68 -17.64 2.26
C PHE A 363 -20.19 -17.78 2.10
N ASP A 364 -20.89 -16.65 1.96
CA ASP A 364 -22.35 -16.61 1.76
C ASP A 364 -22.72 -17.42 0.50
N ARG A 365 -21.93 -17.34 -0.59
CA ARG A 365 -22.19 -18.10 -1.82
C ARG A 365 -22.04 -19.62 -1.62
N LEU A 366 -20.96 -20.05 -0.97
CA LEU A 366 -20.70 -21.47 -0.69
C LEU A 366 -21.76 -22.05 0.27
N GLU A 367 -22.10 -21.32 1.33
CA GLU A 367 -23.10 -21.74 2.32
C GLU A 367 -24.50 -21.84 1.69
N ASN A 368 -24.88 -20.88 0.82
CA ASN A 368 -26.15 -20.93 0.08
C ASN A 368 -26.21 -22.09 -0.94
N ALA A 369 -25.06 -22.55 -1.43
CA ALA A 369 -24.92 -23.74 -2.26
C ALA A 369 -24.82 -25.05 -1.43
N ALA A 370 -25.07 -24.99 -0.13
CA ALA A 370 -24.99 -26.10 0.83
C ALA A 370 -23.59 -26.73 0.96
N ALA A 371 -22.53 -25.98 0.64
CA ALA A 371 -21.15 -26.36 0.95
C ALA A 371 -20.73 -25.82 2.33
N GLU A 372 -19.85 -26.55 3.02
CA GLU A 372 -19.22 -26.08 4.25
C GLU A 372 -17.84 -25.48 3.92
N PRO A 373 -17.68 -24.15 3.95
CA PRO A 373 -16.39 -23.52 3.65
C PRO A 373 -15.36 -23.82 4.74
N VAL A 374 -14.15 -24.20 4.33
CA VAL A 374 -13.01 -24.36 5.23
C VAL A 374 -12.43 -22.98 5.54
N ARG A 375 -12.63 -22.49 6.76
CA ARG A 375 -12.05 -21.20 7.20
C ARG A 375 -10.56 -21.38 7.46
N GLY A 376 -9.71 -20.76 6.66
CA GLY A 376 -8.26 -20.86 6.79
C GLY A 376 -7.52 -19.72 6.10
N GLU A 377 -6.40 -19.30 6.69
CA GLU A 377 -5.52 -18.25 6.14
C GLU A 377 -5.18 -18.51 4.66
N ASP A 378 -5.03 -17.44 3.89
CA ASP A 378 -4.54 -17.51 2.50
C ASP A 378 -3.24 -18.35 2.45
N PRO A 379 -3.22 -19.47 1.70
CA PRO A 379 -2.08 -20.40 1.68
C PRO A 379 -0.84 -19.82 1.00
N VAL A 380 -0.96 -18.68 0.32
CA VAL A 380 0.14 -18.00 -0.39
C VAL A 380 0.87 -16.99 0.50
N GLN A 381 0.18 -16.37 1.46
CA GLN A 381 0.72 -15.25 2.24
C GLN A 381 2.03 -15.62 2.98
N ARG A 382 2.06 -16.75 3.68
CA ARG A 382 3.26 -17.21 4.41
C ARG A 382 4.44 -17.56 3.48
N PRO A 383 4.28 -18.38 2.42
CA PRO A 383 5.32 -18.59 1.43
C PRO A 383 5.87 -17.30 0.81
N LYS A 384 4.98 -16.40 0.36
CA LYS A 384 5.35 -15.10 -0.24
C LYS A 384 6.11 -14.20 0.73
N ALA A 385 5.71 -14.20 2.00
CA ALA A 385 6.38 -13.40 3.03
C ALA A 385 7.85 -13.78 3.24
N ARG A 386 8.23 -15.05 3.03
CA ARG A 386 9.59 -15.57 3.16
C ARG A 386 10.34 -15.49 1.84
N LYS A 387 11.05 -14.38 1.63
CA LYS A 387 11.73 -14.11 0.36
C LYS A 387 12.81 -15.17 0.12
N ASN A 388 12.84 -15.71 -1.09
CA ASN A 388 13.90 -16.61 -1.51
C ASN A 388 15.21 -15.84 -1.77
N THR A 389 16.28 -16.55 -2.12
CA THR A 389 17.59 -15.94 -2.36
C THR A 389 17.56 -14.87 -3.46
N ALA A 390 16.86 -15.09 -4.57
CA ALA A 390 16.81 -14.12 -5.67
C ALA A 390 16.05 -12.85 -5.25
N GLU A 391 14.92 -13.00 -4.55
CA GLU A 391 14.13 -11.88 -4.03
C GLU A 391 14.90 -11.08 -2.97
N LEU A 392 15.67 -11.74 -2.10
CA LEU A 392 16.52 -11.07 -1.11
C LEU A 392 17.70 -10.34 -1.75
N GLU A 393 18.39 -10.96 -2.72
CA GLU A 393 19.48 -10.29 -3.44
C GLU A 393 18.97 -9.12 -4.29
N GLY A 394 17.83 -9.27 -4.95
CA GLY A 394 17.13 -8.19 -5.64
C GLY A 394 16.80 -7.04 -4.68
N SER A 395 16.26 -7.35 -3.51
CA SER A 395 15.99 -6.35 -2.47
C SER A 395 17.26 -5.63 -2.02
N ARG A 396 18.37 -6.35 -1.77
CA ARG A 396 19.67 -5.74 -1.44
C ARG A 396 20.17 -4.82 -2.56
N ALA A 397 19.99 -5.21 -3.81
CA ALA A 397 20.39 -4.43 -4.97
C ALA A 397 19.53 -3.17 -5.14
N ALA A 398 18.20 -3.29 -4.97
CA ALA A 398 17.25 -2.18 -4.97
C ALA A 398 17.62 -1.13 -3.91
N HIS A 399 17.85 -1.56 -2.67
CA HIS A 399 18.24 -0.66 -1.57
C HIS A 399 19.61 -0.01 -1.78
N ARG A 400 20.53 -0.67 -2.48
CA ARG A 400 21.81 -0.06 -2.86
C ARG A 400 21.63 1.07 -3.87
N ARG A 401 20.80 0.87 -4.91
CA ARG A 401 20.48 1.90 -5.92
C ARG A 401 19.72 3.05 -5.28
N ASP A 402 18.68 2.73 -4.52
CA ASP A 402 17.82 3.72 -3.87
C ASP A 402 18.59 4.51 -2.80
N GLY A 403 19.48 3.86 -2.05
CA GLY A 403 20.37 4.52 -1.10
C GLY A 403 21.28 5.56 -1.75
N ALA A 404 21.74 5.31 -2.98
CA ALA A 404 22.51 6.29 -3.75
C ALA A 404 21.66 7.48 -4.24
N ALA A 405 20.38 7.26 -4.60
CA ALA A 405 19.45 8.36 -4.91
C ALA A 405 19.12 9.19 -3.66
N MET A 406 18.78 8.54 -2.54
CA MET A 406 18.55 9.22 -1.26
C MET A 406 19.77 10.02 -0.81
N SER A 407 20.98 9.46 -0.93
CA SER A 407 22.20 10.18 -0.54
C SER A 407 22.47 11.43 -1.40
N ARG A 408 22.19 11.38 -2.71
CA ARG A 408 22.24 12.58 -3.59
C ARG A 408 21.22 13.62 -3.17
N PHE A 409 20.00 13.18 -2.86
CA PHE A 409 18.94 14.06 -2.40
C PHE A 409 19.33 14.75 -1.08
N LEU A 410 19.80 14.01 -0.08
CA LEU A 410 20.19 14.57 1.22
C LEU A 410 21.40 15.54 1.08
N ALA A 411 22.38 15.21 0.24
CA ALA A 411 23.50 16.09 -0.06
C ALA A 411 23.08 17.37 -0.79
N TRP A 412 22.14 17.27 -1.74
CA TRP A 412 21.54 18.42 -2.40
C TRP A 412 20.76 19.29 -1.41
N LEU A 413 19.88 18.69 -0.62
CA LEU A 413 18.98 19.40 0.28
C LEU A 413 19.75 20.11 1.41
N SER A 414 20.76 19.46 1.99
CA SER A 414 21.63 20.06 3.03
C SER A 414 22.40 21.29 2.55
N ARG A 415 22.66 21.41 1.24
CA ARG A 415 23.28 22.58 0.64
C ARG A 415 22.25 23.63 0.20
N GLU A 416 21.22 23.21 -0.54
CA GLU A 416 20.29 24.15 -1.17
C GLU A 416 19.28 24.73 -0.18
N ALA A 417 18.72 23.95 0.75
CA ALA A 417 17.69 24.45 1.67
C ALA A 417 18.16 25.66 2.49
N PRO A 418 19.28 25.61 3.25
CA PRO A 418 19.75 26.77 3.99
C PRO A 418 20.17 27.92 3.05
N ALA A 419 20.93 27.64 1.99
CA ALA A 419 21.45 28.68 1.09
C ALA A 419 20.33 29.43 0.35
N ARG A 420 19.23 28.75 0.01
CA ARG A 420 18.08 29.35 -0.66
C ARG A 420 17.15 30.09 0.29
N ALA A 421 16.98 29.58 1.51
CA ALA A 421 16.27 30.32 2.55
C ALA A 421 16.93 31.67 2.82
N GLU A 422 18.26 31.73 2.88
CA GLU A 422 19.02 32.99 3.04
C GLU A 422 18.82 33.98 1.88
N ARG A 423 18.56 33.49 0.67
CA ARG A 423 18.31 34.32 -0.53
C ARG A 423 16.83 34.70 -0.70
N GLY A 424 15.93 34.23 0.16
CA GLY A 424 14.49 34.49 0.07
C GLY A 424 13.75 33.62 -0.96
N GLU A 425 14.35 32.51 -1.40
CA GLU A 425 13.78 31.59 -2.40
C GLU A 425 13.76 30.13 -1.88
N PRO A 426 13.20 29.86 -0.69
CA PRO A 426 13.37 28.58 0.00
C PRO A 426 12.89 27.39 -0.85
N VAL A 427 13.51 26.23 -0.62
CA VAL A 427 13.00 24.95 -1.14
C VAL A 427 11.65 24.67 -0.50
N THR A 428 10.70 24.14 -1.27
CA THR A 428 9.36 23.78 -0.77
C THR A 428 9.19 22.27 -0.61
N GLU A 429 8.16 21.84 0.10
CA GLU A 429 7.81 20.42 0.29
C GLU A 429 7.61 19.70 -1.05
N ILE A 430 6.84 20.28 -1.98
CA ILE A 430 6.64 19.73 -3.33
C ILE A 430 7.96 19.66 -4.09
N GLU A 431 8.77 20.72 -4.03
CA GLU A 431 10.06 20.75 -4.73
C GLU A 431 11.01 19.65 -4.22
N ALA A 432 11.05 19.44 -2.90
CA ALA A 432 11.86 18.39 -2.30
C ALA A 432 11.36 16.98 -2.68
N ALA A 433 10.05 16.75 -2.68
CA ALA A 433 9.45 15.49 -3.10
C ALA A 433 9.77 15.17 -4.57
N GLU A 434 9.58 16.13 -5.49
CA GLU A 434 9.87 15.95 -6.91
C GLU A 434 11.37 15.80 -7.19
N ALA A 435 12.24 16.50 -6.45
CA ALA A 435 13.69 16.32 -6.57
C ALA A 435 14.12 14.88 -6.25
N LEU A 436 13.57 14.29 -5.19
CA LEU A 436 13.84 12.89 -4.83
C LEU A 436 13.23 11.91 -5.86
N ALA A 437 11.99 12.15 -6.28
CA ALA A 437 11.33 11.32 -7.30
C ALA A 437 12.10 11.34 -8.62
N ALA A 438 12.60 12.50 -9.05
CA ALA A 438 13.40 12.65 -10.27
C ALA A 438 14.71 11.84 -10.21
N LEU A 439 15.38 11.82 -9.06
CA LEU A 439 16.58 11.00 -8.86
C LEU A 439 16.27 9.51 -8.99
N ARG A 440 15.14 9.04 -8.46
CA ARG A 440 14.69 7.64 -8.55
C ARG A 440 14.27 7.24 -9.96
N ARG A 441 13.52 8.09 -10.66
CA ARG A 441 13.09 7.87 -12.06
C ARG A 441 14.27 7.63 -13.01
N GLY A 442 15.45 8.16 -12.69
CA GLY A 442 16.68 7.97 -13.46
C GLY A 442 17.45 6.67 -13.18
N LEU A 443 17.00 5.84 -12.23
CA LEU A 443 17.70 4.61 -11.85
C LEU A 443 17.29 3.41 -12.70
N ASP A 444 18.24 2.49 -12.89
CA ASP A 444 17.97 1.20 -13.52
C ASP A 444 16.90 0.42 -12.77
N LEU A 445 16.08 -0.32 -13.53
CA LEU A 445 14.98 -1.15 -13.05
C LEU A 445 13.82 -0.41 -12.35
N PHE A 446 13.89 0.92 -12.19
CA PHE A 446 12.79 1.72 -11.64
C PHE A 446 11.50 1.51 -12.44
N ARG A 447 10.37 1.42 -11.74
CA ARG A 447 9.03 1.24 -12.32
C ARG A 447 8.05 2.29 -11.84
N ASP A 448 8.03 2.55 -10.55
CA ASP A 448 7.19 3.57 -9.93
C ASP A 448 7.74 3.96 -8.56
N LEU A 449 7.17 4.97 -7.92
CA LEU A 449 7.26 5.10 -6.46
C LEU A 449 6.48 3.95 -5.80
N SER A 450 6.84 3.56 -4.57
CA SER A 450 6.11 2.53 -3.82
C SER A 450 4.93 3.09 -3.01
N PHE A 451 4.87 4.41 -2.85
CA PHE A 451 3.75 5.20 -2.34
C PHE A 451 4.00 6.69 -2.64
N GLU A 452 3.00 7.55 -2.42
CA GLU A 452 3.16 9.00 -2.52
C GLU A 452 4.15 9.51 -1.47
N THR A 453 5.15 10.29 -1.88
CA THR A 453 6.18 10.80 -0.95
C THR A 453 5.57 11.72 0.10
N ILE A 454 5.75 11.38 1.37
CA ILE A 454 5.44 12.23 2.50
C ILE A 454 6.60 13.21 2.64
N SER A 455 6.32 14.49 2.44
CA SER A 455 7.31 15.58 2.46
C SER A 455 6.80 16.66 3.40
N GLY A 456 7.23 16.61 4.67
CA GLY A 456 6.66 17.44 5.74
C GLY A 456 7.71 18.36 6.40
N ALA A 457 7.53 19.67 6.25
CA ALA A 457 8.37 20.71 6.86
C ALA A 457 7.75 21.25 8.15
N GLY A 458 8.53 21.25 9.23
CA GLY A 458 8.09 21.74 10.54
C GLY A 458 6.80 21.04 10.99
N PRO A 459 5.71 21.77 11.27
CA PRO A 459 4.46 21.18 11.78
C PRO A 459 3.87 20.07 10.91
N HIS A 460 4.08 20.11 9.58
CA HIS A 460 3.58 19.05 8.68
C HIS A 460 4.28 17.71 8.89
N GLY A 461 5.54 17.73 9.35
CA GLY A 461 6.23 16.49 9.74
C GLY A 461 5.57 15.79 10.93
N ALA A 462 4.75 16.48 11.73
CA ALA A 462 4.02 15.90 12.87
C ALA A 462 2.75 15.12 12.45
N LEU A 463 2.40 15.11 11.17
CA LEU A 463 1.27 14.36 10.62
C LEU A 463 1.80 13.08 9.96
N PRO A 464 1.60 11.89 10.56
CA PRO A 464 2.31 10.68 10.13
C PRO A 464 2.14 10.33 8.64
N HIS A 465 0.95 10.59 8.09
CA HIS A 465 0.54 10.31 6.70
C HIS A 465 0.26 11.60 5.91
N TYR A 466 0.98 12.69 6.21
CA TYR A 466 0.83 13.97 5.51
C TYR A 466 0.96 13.83 3.99
N ARG A 467 0.04 14.45 3.26
CA ARG A 467 0.13 14.60 1.80
C ARG A 467 0.17 16.08 1.46
N VAL A 468 1.27 16.47 0.82
CA VAL A 468 1.42 17.85 0.36
C VAL A 468 0.52 18.11 -0.85
N SER A 469 -0.13 19.26 -0.86
CA SER A 469 -0.90 19.79 -1.98
C SER A 469 -0.42 21.19 -2.33
N GLU A 470 -0.82 21.72 -3.49
CA GLU A 470 -0.48 23.11 -3.85
C GLU A 470 -0.95 24.12 -2.78
N ALA A 471 -2.07 23.83 -2.12
CA ALA A 471 -2.62 24.66 -1.06
C ALA A 471 -1.86 24.56 0.28
N SER A 472 -1.27 23.39 0.58
CA SER A 472 -0.54 23.15 1.83
C SER A 472 0.99 23.28 1.70
N ASN A 473 1.54 23.40 0.49
CA ASN A 473 2.99 23.41 0.21
C ASN A 473 3.76 24.48 1.02
N ARG A 474 4.49 24.05 2.07
CA ARG A 474 5.33 24.92 2.90
C ARG A 474 6.75 25.05 2.36
N ALA A 475 7.37 26.18 2.67
CA ALA A 475 8.81 26.36 2.59
C ALA A 475 9.54 25.61 3.73
N LEU A 476 10.70 25.04 3.43
CA LEU A 476 11.62 24.47 4.42
C LEU A 476 12.42 25.61 5.06
N ASN A 477 12.06 26.01 6.29
CA ASN A 477 12.69 27.14 6.96
C ASN A 477 13.88 26.72 7.84
N ALA A 478 14.86 27.61 7.98
CA ALA A 478 15.97 27.40 8.91
C ALA A 478 15.48 27.29 10.37
N GLY A 479 16.02 26.31 11.10
CA GLY A 479 15.64 25.98 12.47
C GLY A 479 14.50 24.96 12.58
N GLU A 480 13.88 24.55 11.46
CA GLU A 480 12.86 23.50 11.42
C GLU A 480 13.47 22.11 11.12
N LEU A 481 12.68 21.07 11.41
CA LEU A 481 12.94 19.73 10.90
C LEU A 481 12.20 19.51 9.59
N TYR A 482 12.79 18.72 8.71
CA TYR A 482 12.13 18.21 7.51
C TYR A 482 12.12 16.69 7.56
N LEU A 483 10.94 16.11 7.46
CA LEU A 483 10.71 14.68 7.38
C LEU A 483 10.37 14.32 5.94
N VAL A 484 11.09 13.35 5.39
CA VAL A 484 10.82 12.76 4.09
C VAL A 484 10.70 11.26 4.22
N ASP A 485 9.53 10.75 3.89
CA ASP A 485 9.24 9.32 3.81
C ASP A 485 8.79 8.95 2.40
N SER A 486 9.47 7.98 1.82
CA SER A 486 9.41 7.73 0.40
C SER A 486 10.07 6.41 0.01
N GLY A 487 9.56 5.78 -1.05
CA GLY A 487 10.15 4.57 -1.59
C GLY A 487 9.93 4.40 -3.08
N ALA A 488 10.46 3.32 -3.64
CA ALA A 488 10.31 3.00 -5.06
C ALA A 488 10.06 1.50 -5.30
N GLN A 489 9.36 1.25 -6.40
CA GLN A 489 9.24 -0.05 -7.03
C GLN A 489 10.35 -0.22 -8.07
N TYR A 490 11.17 -1.24 -7.88
CA TYR A 490 12.11 -1.74 -8.87
C TYR A 490 11.67 -3.12 -9.33
N LEU A 491 12.04 -3.52 -10.55
CA LEU A 491 11.74 -4.89 -11.03
C LEU A 491 12.24 -5.99 -10.07
N ASP A 492 13.26 -5.72 -9.26
CA ASP A 492 13.91 -6.68 -8.37
C ASP A 492 13.64 -6.41 -6.87
N GLY A 493 12.79 -5.45 -6.51
CA GLY A 493 12.45 -5.20 -5.11
C GLY A 493 11.63 -3.94 -4.86
N THR A 494 11.11 -3.81 -3.65
CA THR A 494 10.38 -2.63 -3.17
C THR A 494 11.18 -1.98 -2.05
N THR A 495 11.32 -0.65 -2.08
CA THR A 495 11.99 0.11 -1.02
C THR A 495 11.00 0.95 -0.22
N ASP A 496 11.38 1.20 1.03
CA ASP A 496 10.72 2.12 1.95
C ASP A 496 11.78 2.74 2.87
N ILE A 497 11.73 4.06 3.02
CA ILE A 497 12.73 4.81 3.78
C ILE A 497 12.23 6.20 4.17
N THR A 498 12.12 6.38 5.48
CA THR A 498 12.06 7.69 6.13
C THR A 498 13.42 8.19 6.62
N ARG A 499 13.71 9.48 6.35
CA ARG A 499 14.75 10.26 7.04
C ARG A 499 14.17 11.57 7.57
N THR A 500 14.59 11.95 8.78
CA THR A 500 14.35 13.27 9.33
C THR A 500 15.67 14.04 9.38
N ILE A 501 15.68 15.26 8.86
CA ILE A 501 16.88 16.11 8.81
C ILE A 501 16.61 17.48 9.44
N ALA A 502 17.67 18.12 9.94
CA ALA A 502 17.63 19.50 10.37
C ALA A 502 17.86 20.44 9.18
N VAL A 503 17.00 21.45 9.01
CA VAL A 503 17.26 22.57 8.10
C VAL A 503 17.97 23.65 8.90
N GLY A 504 19.30 23.77 8.76
CA GLY A 504 20.10 24.65 9.61
C GLY A 504 20.41 24.03 10.98
N THR A 505 20.37 24.82 12.05
CA THR A 505 20.74 24.35 13.41
C THR A 505 19.52 23.86 14.19
N PRO A 506 19.47 22.58 14.60
CA PRO A 506 18.37 22.05 15.40
C PRO A 506 18.45 22.50 16.87
N THR A 507 17.31 22.47 17.56
CA THR A 507 17.25 22.73 19.00
C THR A 507 17.71 21.51 19.83
N PRO A 508 18.17 21.70 21.07
CA PRO A 508 18.47 20.57 21.96
C PRO A 508 17.29 19.62 22.18
N GLU A 509 16.06 20.14 22.19
CA GLU A 509 14.84 19.33 22.31
C GLU A 509 14.62 18.44 21.07
N MET A 510 14.84 18.98 19.87
CA MET A 510 14.78 18.20 18.62
C MET A 510 15.84 17.09 18.61
N GLN A 511 17.08 17.39 19.01
CA GLN A 511 18.15 16.40 19.11
C GLN A 511 17.81 15.30 20.13
N ALA A 512 17.28 15.69 21.28
CA ALA A 512 16.89 14.78 22.34
C ALA A 512 15.74 13.84 21.92
N HIS A 513 14.74 14.33 21.18
CA HIS A 513 13.67 13.49 20.63
C HIS A 513 14.19 12.58 19.51
N TYR A 514 14.98 13.12 18.57
CA TYR A 514 15.55 12.33 17.46
C TYR A 514 16.41 11.18 17.97
N THR A 515 17.25 11.46 18.96
CA THR A 515 18.15 10.45 19.52
C THR A 515 17.38 9.33 20.21
N ARG A 516 16.25 9.63 20.88
CA ARG A 516 15.39 8.59 21.48
C ARG A 516 14.71 7.71 20.43
N VAL A 517 14.23 8.30 19.34
CA VAL A 517 13.71 7.55 18.18
C VAL A 517 14.82 6.66 17.61
N LEU A 518 16.04 7.19 17.44
CA LEU A 518 17.18 6.44 16.94
C LEU A 518 17.58 5.29 17.88
N LYS A 519 17.56 5.50 19.20
CA LYS A 519 17.78 4.41 20.18
C LYS A 519 16.76 3.29 20.01
N GLY A 520 15.49 3.64 19.83
CA GLY A 520 14.43 2.67 19.53
C GLY A 520 14.72 1.87 18.25
N HIS A 521 15.11 2.58 17.19
CA HIS A 521 15.49 1.98 15.91
C HIS A 521 16.66 1.00 16.07
N ILE A 522 17.70 1.39 16.79
CA ILE A 522 18.89 0.56 17.07
C ILE A 522 18.52 -0.67 17.89
N ALA A 523 17.70 -0.49 18.94
CA ALA A 523 17.28 -1.58 19.82
C ALA A 523 16.58 -2.70 19.04
N LEU A 524 15.73 -2.34 18.06
CA LEU A 524 15.12 -3.33 17.19
C LEU A 524 16.12 -3.90 16.17
N ALA A 525 16.90 -3.05 15.49
CA ALA A 525 17.86 -3.48 14.46
C ALA A 525 18.95 -4.44 14.98
N THR A 526 19.28 -4.36 16.27
CA THR A 526 20.31 -5.18 16.92
C THR A 526 19.75 -6.38 17.69
N ALA A 527 18.43 -6.52 17.74
CA ALA A 527 17.76 -7.56 18.52
C ALA A 527 18.20 -8.98 18.13
N ARG A 528 18.39 -9.80 19.16
CA ARG A 528 18.53 -11.26 19.09
C ARG A 528 17.28 -11.87 19.70
N PHE A 529 16.55 -12.68 18.96
CA PHE A 529 15.30 -13.24 19.45
C PHE A 529 15.16 -14.73 19.12
N PRO A 530 14.56 -15.55 19.98
CA PRO A 530 14.34 -16.97 19.68
C PRO A 530 13.42 -17.16 18.48
N LYS A 531 13.65 -18.23 17.71
CA LYS A 531 12.71 -18.69 16.68
C LYS A 531 11.30 -18.87 17.28
N GLY A 532 10.28 -18.45 16.54
CA GLY A 532 8.88 -18.45 17.01
C GLY A 532 8.43 -17.13 17.66
N THR A 533 9.34 -16.17 17.86
CA THR A 533 8.99 -14.81 18.31
C THR A 533 8.17 -14.09 17.24
N THR A 534 7.09 -13.45 17.65
CA THR A 534 6.22 -12.60 16.82
C THR A 534 6.67 -11.14 16.89
N GLY A 535 6.34 -10.33 15.88
CA GLY A 535 6.71 -8.91 15.89
C GLY A 535 6.08 -8.12 17.03
N SER A 536 4.87 -8.50 17.50
CA SER A 536 4.23 -7.85 18.65
C SER A 536 5.02 -8.00 19.96
N GLN A 537 5.81 -9.06 20.11
CA GLN A 537 6.62 -9.28 21.31
C GLN A 537 7.86 -8.38 21.36
N ILE A 538 8.28 -7.81 20.22
CA ILE A 538 9.50 -7.00 20.11
C ILE A 538 9.23 -5.53 19.75
N ASP A 539 7.98 -5.15 19.44
CA ASP A 539 7.55 -3.75 19.23
C ASP A 539 7.98 -2.83 20.40
N THR A 540 7.90 -3.34 21.63
CA THR A 540 8.30 -2.59 22.83
C THR A 540 9.77 -2.18 22.84
N LEU A 541 10.65 -2.85 22.10
CA LEU A 541 12.08 -2.50 22.04
C LEU A 541 12.27 -1.11 21.42
N ALA A 542 11.51 -0.81 20.38
CA ALA A 542 11.57 0.48 19.72
C ALA A 542 10.93 1.61 20.56
N ARG A 543 9.96 1.27 21.41
CA ARG A 543 9.24 2.25 22.25
C ARG A 543 9.92 2.57 23.57
N ALA A 544 10.65 1.62 24.14
CA ALA A 544 11.18 1.75 25.49
C ALA A 544 12.00 3.05 25.72
N PRO A 545 12.89 3.50 24.80
CA PRO A 545 13.62 4.76 24.98
C PRO A 545 12.73 6.01 24.98
N MET A 546 11.60 5.98 24.27
CA MET A 546 10.61 7.07 24.24
C MET A 546 9.73 7.06 25.48
N TRP A 547 9.24 5.88 25.90
CA TRP A 547 8.43 5.73 27.12
C TRP A 547 9.17 6.20 28.37
N GLN A 548 10.48 5.99 28.47
CA GLN A 548 11.31 6.51 29.56
C GLN A 548 11.28 8.04 29.68
N ALA A 549 10.93 8.75 28.61
CA ALA A 549 10.76 10.20 28.59
C ALA A 549 9.28 10.64 28.57
N GLY A 550 8.32 9.71 28.72
CA GLY A 550 6.89 10.00 28.64
C GLY A 550 6.38 10.29 27.22
N LEU A 551 7.07 9.78 26.20
CA LEU A 551 6.74 9.96 24.78
C LEU A 551 6.28 8.64 24.15
N ASP A 552 5.48 8.69 23.08
CA ASP A 552 5.08 7.52 22.28
C ASP A 552 4.72 7.96 20.84
N TYR A 553 4.33 7.00 19.99
CA TYR A 553 3.82 7.20 18.63
C TYR A 553 2.64 6.26 18.31
N ASP A 554 1.66 6.76 17.56
CA ASP A 554 0.36 6.11 17.32
C ASP A 554 0.29 5.31 16.01
N HIS A 555 1.38 4.59 15.68
CA HIS A 555 1.40 3.60 14.60
C HIS A 555 2.23 2.37 15.00
N GLY A 556 2.21 1.32 14.16
CA GLY A 556 3.09 0.16 14.34
C GLY A 556 4.57 0.53 14.20
N THR A 557 5.47 -0.24 14.82
CA THR A 557 6.92 -0.05 14.64
C THR A 557 7.41 -0.54 13.28
N GLY A 558 6.68 -1.43 12.63
CA GLY A 558 6.91 -1.78 11.24
C GLY A 558 5.91 -2.78 10.68
N HIS A 559 5.97 -2.96 9.37
CA HIS A 559 5.14 -3.84 8.56
C HIS A 559 6.03 -4.72 7.68
N GLY A 560 5.49 -5.80 7.10
CA GLY A 560 6.21 -6.54 6.07
C GLY A 560 6.30 -5.74 4.77
N VAL A 561 7.26 -6.10 3.90
CA VAL A 561 7.46 -5.48 2.59
C VAL A 561 7.64 -6.56 1.53
N GLY A 562 6.93 -6.43 0.40
CA GLY A 562 6.95 -7.37 -0.72
C GLY A 562 8.16 -7.24 -1.65
N SER A 563 8.34 -8.22 -2.54
CA SER A 563 9.36 -8.18 -3.60
C SER A 563 8.74 -7.71 -4.92
N TYR A 564 8.92 -6.42 -5.25
CA TYR A 564 8.21 -5.74 -6.34
C TYR A 564 6.69 -5.98 -6.22
N LEU A 565 6.13 -5.69 -5.03
CA LEU A 565 4.73 -5.92 -4.62
C LEU A 565 4.33 -4.81 -3.62
N GLY A 566 3.39 -5.09 -2.71
CA GLY A 566 2.98 -4.16 -1.64
C GLY A 566 4.15 -3.67 -0.81
N VAL A 567 4.25 -2.35 -0.64
CA VAL A 567 5.16 -1.76 0.36
C VAL A 567 4.70 -2.14 1.77
N HIS A 568 3.38 -2.18 2.00
CA HIS A 568 2.78 -2.85 3.14
C HIS A 568 2.34 -4.26 2.74
N GLU A 569 3.07 -5.26 3.22
CA GLU A 569 2.80 -6.68 2.96
C GLU A 569 2.64 -7.46 4.27
N GLY A 570 1.55 -8.22 4.38
CA GLY A 570 1.34 -9.16 5.47
C GLY A 570 2.05 -10.51 5.25
N PRO A 571 1.89 -11.45 6.20
CA PRO A 571 1.11 -11.34 7.41
C PRO A 571 1.95 -10.96 8.64
N GLN A 572 3.28 -10.87 8.52
CA GLN A 572 4.15 -10.36 9.57
C GLN A 572 4.04 -8.85 9.74
N ARG A 573 4.14 -8.38 10.99
CA ARG A 573 4.21 -6.96 11.36
C ARG A 573 4.82 -6.83 12.74
N ILE A 574 5.40 -5.67 13.04
CA ILE A 574 5.94 -5.31 14.34
C ILE A 574 5.07 -4.19 14.90
N SER A 575 4.07 -4.54 15.71
CA SER A 575 3.14 -3.57 16.28
C SER A 575 2.57 -3.99 17.62
N LYS A 576 2.05 -3.03 18.39
CA LYS A 576 1.27 -3.28 19.63
C LYS A 576 0.10 -4.25 19.40
N VAL A 577 -0.49 -4.25 18.20
CA VAL A 577 -1.65 -5.10 17.87
C VAL A 577 -1.20 -6.55 17.81
N PRO A 578 -1.74 -7.45 18.66
CA PRO A 578 -1.30 -8.84 18.73
C PRO A 578 -1.31 -9.53 17.37
N ASN A 579 -0.17 -10.10 16.99
CA ASN A 579 -0.02 -10.95 15.81
C ASN A 579 0.44 -12.35 16.24
N ARG A 580 -0.15 -13.40 15.66
CA ARG A 580 0.24 -14.80 15.92
C ARG A 580 1.28 -15.32 14.94
N VAL A 581 1.62 -14.55 13.91
CA VAL A 581 2.62 -14.92 12.91
C VAL A 581 4.02 -14.69 13.49
N PRO A 582 4.86 -15.75 13.60
CA PRO A 582 6.24 -15.60 13.99
C PRO A 582 7.04 -14.92 12.87
N LEU A 583 8.08 -14.19 13.25
CA LEU A 583 9.10 -13.72 12.32
C LEU A 583 9.94 -14.93 11.87
N GLU A 584 10.05 -15.12 10.56
CA GLU A 584 10.74 -16.25 9.94
C GLU A 584 11.84 -15.74 8.98
N PRO A 585 12.97 -16.46 8.82
CA PRO A 585 14.01 -16.08 7.86
C PRO A 585 13.46 -15.76 6.47
N GLY A 586 14.02 -14.72 5.86
CA GLY A 586 13.59 -14.20 4.56
C GLY A 586 12.43 -13.20 4.63
N MET A 587 11.75 -13.03 5.77
CA MET A 587 10.80 -11.94 5.94
C MET A 587 11.51 -10.59 5.95
N ILE A 588 11.05 -9.66 5.13
CA ILE A 588 11.47 -8.25 5.16
C ILE A 588 10.42 -7.46 5.94
N CYS A 589 10.87 -6.62 6.87
CA CYS A 589 10.03 -5.71 7.65
C CYS A 589 10.60 -4.29 7.65
N SER A 590 9.77 -3.26 7.76
CA SER A 590 10.22 -1.92 8.18
C SER A 590 10.60 -1.91 9.67
N ASN A 591 11.48 -0.99 10.03
CA ASN A 591 11.85 -0.62 11.40
C ASN A 591 11.83 0.91 11.44
N GLU A 592 10.68 1.46 11.82
CA GLU A 592 10.30 2.86 11.58
C GLU A 592 9.72 3.55 12.84
N PRO A 593 10.37 3.48 14.03
CA PRO A 593 9.89 4.25 15.17
C PRO A 593 9.81 5.75 14.83
N GLY A 594 8.89 6.44 15.51
CA GLY A 594 8.70 7.86 15.32
C GLY A 594 8.30 8.60 16.58
N TYR A 595 8.20 9.92 16.47
CA TYR A 595 7.65 10.81 17.48
C TYR A 595 7.09 12.05 16.78
N TYR A 596 5.87 12.45 17.13
CA TYR A 596 5.16 13.54 16.46
C TYR A 596 4.68 14.55 17.50
N ARG A 597 5.20 15.77 17.42
CA ARG A 597 4.77 16.89 18.25
C ARG A 597 3.88 17.79 17.42
N GLU A 598 2.57 17.64 17.61
CA GLU A 598 1.53 18.39 16.91
C GLU A 598 1.84 19.90 16.89
N GLY A 599 1.68 20.52 15.73
CA GLY A 599 1.94 21.95 15.53
C GLY A 599 3.42 22.37 15.54
N ALA A 600 4.37 21.43 15.68
CA ALA A 600 5.79 21.74 15.78
C ALA A 600 6.66 20.96 14.78
N TYR A 601 6.82 19.65 14.98
CA TYR A 601 7.65 18.79 14.12
C TYR A 601 7.37 17.31 14.37
N GLY A 602 7.70 16.47 13.40
CA GLY A 602 7.77 15.03 13.60
C GLY A 602 9.10 14.45 13.21
N ILE A 603 9.36 13.26 13.72
CA ILE A 603 10.58 12.50 13.53
C ILE A 603 10.16 11.07 13.25
N ARG A 604 10.68 10.50 12.18
CA ARG A 604 10.64 9.06 11.92
C ARG A 604 11.98 8.65 11.33
N ILE A 605 12.46 7.49 11.76
CA ILE A 605 13.73 6.91 11.31
C ILE A 605 13.46 5.49 10.87
N GLU A 606 13.54 5.27 9.57
CA GLU A 606 13.12 4.01 8.99
C GLU A 606 14.20 3.36 8.14
N ASN A 607 14.34 2.05 8.33
CA ASN A 607 15.06 1.18 7.44
C ASN A 607 14.27 -0.11 7.27
N LEU A 608 14.37 -0.74 6.10
CA LEU A 608 13.97 -2.12 5.91
C LEU A 608 15.05 -3.06 6.45
N VAL A 609 14.58 -4.11 7.12
CA VAL A 609 15.39 -5.17 7.71
C VAL A 609 14.88 -6.54 7.25
N ALA A 610 15.80 -7.46 6.96
CA ALA A 610 15.48 -8.85 6.68
C ALA A 610 15.74 -9.73 7.92
N VAL A 611 14.80 -10.61 8.25
CA VAL A 611 14.98 -11.64 9.27
C VAL A 611 15.95 -12.69 8.74
N ARG A 612 16.93 -13.07 9.56
CA ARG A 612 17.91 -14.11 9.26
C ARG A 612 18.19 -14.97 10.49
N GLU A 613 18.78 -16.13 10.25
CA GLU A 613 19.36 -16.94 11.31
C GLU A 613 20.52 -16.21 11.99
N ASP A 614 20.61 -16.34 13.30
CA ASP A 614 21.70 -15.77 14.09
C ASP A 614 22.71 -16.85 14.47
N VAL A 615 23.84 -16.85 13.76
CA VAL A 615 24.94 -17.82 13.92
C VAL A 615 25.99 -17.40 14.96
N ARG A 616 25.77 -16.31 15.71
CA ARG A 616 26.71 -15.86 16.76
C ARG A 616 26.74 -16.85 17.92
N GLU A 617 27.95 -17.18 18.39
CA GLU A 617 28.19 -18.08 19.53
C GLU A 617 27.54 -17.57 20.83
N GLY A 618 27.36 -18.50 21.79
CA GLY A 618 26.90 -18.19 23.15
C GLY A 618 25.40 -18.31 23.41
N SER A 619 24.63 -18.90 22.50
CA SER A 619 23.26 -19.35 22.80
C SER A 619 23.26 -20.67 23.58
N ASP A 620 22.27 -20.88 24.44
CA ASP A 620 22.05 -22.12 25.20
C ASP A 620 21.38 -23.19 24.33
N GLU A 621 21.98 -23.48 23.16
CA GLU A 621 21.49 -24.40 22.12
C GLU A 621 20.18 -23.99 21.43
N ARG A 622 19.56 -22.86 21.82
CA ARG A 622 18.34 -22.36 21.15
C ARG A 622 18.64 -21.79 19.77
N GLU A 623 17.76 -22.07 18.82
CA GLU A 623 17.73 -21.41 17.52
C GLU A 623 17.38 -19.92 17.71
N MET A 624 18.32 -19.05 17.33
CA MET A 624 18.17 -17.61 17.43
C MET A 624 18.04 -17.00 16.03
N LEU A 625 17.29 -15.91 15.96
CA LEU A 625 17.11 -15.06 14.80
C LEU A 625 17.63 -13.65 15.11
N ALA A 626 17.96 -12.93 14.06
CA ALA A 626 18.37 -11.54 14.09
C ALA A 626 17.94 -10.81 12.82
N PHE A 627 18.21 -9.52 12.77
CA PHE A 627 17.97 -8.71 11.58
C PHE A 627 19.25 -8.46 10.77
N GLU A 628 19.07 -8.23 9.47
CA GLU A 628 20.02 -7.62 8.55
C GLU A 628 19.40 -6.32 8.03
N THR A 629 20.06 -5.17 8.23
CA THR A 629 19.62 -3.91 7.63
C THR A 629 19.87 -3.90 6.12
N LEU A 630 18.81 -3.70 5.35
CA LEU A 630 18.84 -3.57 3.88
C LEU A 630 19.05 -2.11 3.46
N THR A 631 18.32 -1.17 4.07
CA THR A 631 18.36 0.25 3.73
C THR A 631 19.71 0.90 4.05
N LEU A 632 20.26 1.64 3.09
CA LEU A 632 21.54 2.34 3.19
C LEU A 632 21.34 3.83 2.90
N ALA A 633 21.34 4.66 3.95
CA ALA A 633 21.45 6.11 3.83
C ALA A 633 21.93 6.70 5.16
N PRO A 634 22.75 7.78 5.17
CA PRO A 634 23.22 8.38 6.41
C PRO A 634 22.07 8.82 7.32
N PHE A 635 22.26 8.72 8.62
CA PHE A 635 21.44 9.45 9.59
C PHE A 635 21.92 10.90 9.68
N CYS A 636 21.03 11.83 10.05
CA CYS A 636 21.42 13.23 10.21
C CYS A 636 22.28 13.40 11.47
N ARG A 637 23.61 13.53 11.34
CA ARG A 637 24.51 13.62 12.52
C ARG A 637 24.21 14.84 13.40
N ALA A 638 23.76 15.95 12.80
CA ALA A 638 23.38 17.16 13.53
C ALA A 638 22.23 16.94 14.53
N LEU A 639 21.40 15.90 14.33
CA LEU A 639 20.29 15.56 15.22
C LEU A 639 20.66 14.53 16.31
N ILE A 640 21.89 13.99 16.29
CA ILE A 640 22.32 12.96 17.24
C ILE A 640 22.99 13.63 18.45
N ASP A 641 22.31 13.54 19.60
CA ASP A 641 22.89 13.89 20.90
C ASP A 641 23.66 12.68 21.45
N THR A 642 24.99 12.69 21.25
CA THR A 642 25.86 11.59 21.67
C THR A 642 25.90 11.37 23.19
N ALA A 643 25.46 12.34 24.00
CA ALA A 643 25.39 12.18 25.44
C ALA A 643 24.24 11.26 25.89
N LEU A 644 23.25 10.99 25.02
CA LEU A 644 22.14 10.07 25.28
C LEU A 644 22.42 8.64 24.80
N LEU A 645 23.53 8.42 24.09
CA LEU A 645 23.88 7.14 23.52
C LEU A 645 24.84 6.37 24.42
N ASP A 646 24.64 5.07 24.53
CA ASP A 646 25.64 4.18 25.12
C ASP A 646 26.74 3.80 24.11
N ALA A 647 27.78 3.12 24.59
CA ALA A 647 28.92 2.75 23.76
C ALA A 647 28.56 1.76 22.63
N ALA A 648 27.56 0.89 22.85
CA ALA A 648 27.14 -0.09 21.85
C ALA A 648 26.30 0.58 20.74
N GLU A 649 25.43 1.52 21.11
CA GLU A 649 24.66 2.32 20.17
C GLU A 649 25.56 3.20 19.30
N LEU A 650 26.56 3.89 19.91
CA LEU A 650 27.57 4.65 19.16
C LEU A 650 28.34 3.77 18.19
N ALA A 651 28.82 2.60 18.65
CA ALA A 651 29.56 1.68 17.80
C ALA A 651 28.70 1.12 16.65
N TRP A 652 27.40 0.88 16.89
CA TRP A 652 26.49 0.45 15.84
C TRP A 652 26.26 1.53 14.79
N ILE A 653 26.05 2.79 15.20
CA ILE A 653 25.89 3.92 14.26
C ILE A 653 27.15 4.06 13.41
N ASP A 654 28.33 4.05 14.03
CA ASP A 654 29.61 4.20 13.32
C ASP A 654 29.84 3.04 12.33
N ALA A 655 29.50 1.80 12.71
CA ALA A 655 29.59 0.64 11.82
C ALA A 655 28.58 0.71 10.66
N TYR A 656 27.34 1.12 10.94
CA TYR A 656 26.32 1.32 9.92
C TYR A 656 26.75 2.41 8.92
N HIS A 657 27.19 3.57 9.43
CA HIS A 657 27.68 4.68 8.62
C HIS A 657 28.92 4.31 7.79
N ALA A 658 29.87 3.55 8.35
CA ALA A 658 31.00 3.03 7.59
C ALA A 658 30.55 2.17 6.40
N ARG A 659 29.59 1.25 6.62
CA ARG A 659 29.00 0.42 5.56
C ARG A 659 28.29 1.27 4.50
N VAL A 660 27.53 2.29 4.91
CA VAL A 660 26.88 3.24 3.99
C VAL A 660 27.91 3.92 3.10
N ALA A 661 28.98 4.47 3.69
CA ALA A 661 30.03 5.15 2.94
C ALA A 661 30.75 4.22 1.97
N GLU A 662 31.15 3.03 2.43
CA GLU A 662 31.84 2.02 1.61
C GLU A 662 30.98 1.58 0.43
N THR A 663 29.70 1.31 0.68
CA THR A 663 28.80 0.75 -0.33
C THR A 663 28.35 1.79 -1.36
N LEU A 664 28.04 3.01 -0.91
CA LEU A 664 27.39 4.00 -1.76
C LEU A 664 28.37 4.91 -2.48
N THR A 665 29.51 5.26 -1.88
CA THR A 665 30.45 6.21 -2.50
C THR A 665 30.86 5.85 -3.94
N PRO A 666 31.12 4.57 -4.30
CA PRO A 666 31.43 4.21 -5.68
C PRO A 666 30.30 4.48 -6.69
N LEU A 667 29.07 4.70 -6.22
CA LEU A 667 27.88 4.95 -7.02
C LEU A 667 27.51 6.44 -7.09
N LEU A 668 28.27 7.33 -6.44
CA LEU A 668 27.94 8.75 -6.26
C LEU A 668 28.87 9.64 -7.08
N ASP A 669 28.40 10.83 -7.43
CA ASP A 669 29.26 11.91 -7.92
C ASP A 669 30.19 12.42 -6.82
N ASP A 670 31.30 13.05 -7.20
CA ASP A 670 32.35 13.49 -6.27
C ASP A 670 31.84 14.39 -5.14
N GLN A 671 30.91 15.30 -5.45
CA GLN A 671 30.38 16.24 -4.47
C GLN A 671 29.53 15.50 -3.43
N THR A 672 28.62 14.63 -3.88
CA THR A 672 27.81 13.80 -2.99
C THR A 672 28.68 12.83 -2.19
N ALA A 673 29.70 12.23 -2.79
CA ALA A 673 30.64 11.33 -2.11
C ALA A 673 31.39 12.02 -0.96
N VAL A 674 31.84 13.26 -1.15
CA VAL A 674 32.47 14.06 -0.09
C VAL A 674 31.47 14.31 1.04
N TRP A 675 30.24 14.69 0.72
CA TRP A 675 29.19 14.92 1.71
C TRP A 675 28.87 13.64 2.50
N VAL A 676 28.70 12.50 1.83
CA VAL A 676 28.42 11.22 2.49
C VAL A 676 29.54 10.87 3.46
N ARG A 677 30.81 10.94 3.04
CA ARG A 677 31.93 10.66 3.96
C ARG A 677 31.93 11.56 5.21
N ALA A 678 31.51 12.81 5.07
CA ALA A 678 31.37 13.73 6.19
C ALA A 678 30.18 13.33 7.09
N GLU A 679 29.01 13.04 6.53
CA GLU A 679 27.84 12.60 7.30
C GLU A 679 27.91 11.16 7.84
N THR A 680 28.93 10.40 7.44
CA THR A 680 29.19 9.05 7.96
C THR A 680 30.46 8.98 8.80
N ALA A 681 31.09 10.12 9.14
CA ALA A 681 32.29 10.10 9.97
C ALA A 681 31.96 9.64 11.41
N PRO A 682 32.88 8.90 12.08
CA PRO A 682 32.64 8.37 13.41
C PRO A 682 32.20 9.43 14.43
N LEU A 683 31.21 9.10 15.26
CA LEU A 683 30.74 9.93 16.37
C LEU A 683 31.65 9.83 17.59
N ALA A 684 32.28 8.67 17.81
CA ALA A 684 33.11 8.39 18.98
C ALA A 684 34.35 9.31 19.12
N GLY A 685 34.78 10.00 18.06
CA GLY A 685 35.92 10.92 18.05
C GLY A 685 35.61 12.40 18.30
N ALA A 686 34.33 12.79 18.40
CA ALA A 686 33.91 14.19 18.56
C ALA A 686 33.81 14.66 20.02
N VAL A 687 33.99 13.75 20.99
CA VAL A 687 34.07 14.10 22.41
C VAL A 687 35.44 14.71 22.65
N GLY A 688 35.50 16.03 22.57
CA GLY A 688 36.71 16.81 22.83
C GLY A 688 37.37 16.39 24.14
N THR A 689 38.69 16.23 24.08
CA THR A 689 39.54 16.18 25.26
C THR A 689 39.18 17.38 26.13
N PRO A 690 38.79 17.20 27.41
CA PRO A 690 38.55 18.34 28.28
C PRO A 690 39.87 19.11 28.41
N ALA A 691 39.81 20.42 28.16
CA ALA A 691 40.92 21.34 28.42
C ALA A 691 41.20 21.46 29.93
#